data_AF-A0A2D5ESH0-F1
#
_entry.id   AF-A0A2D5ESH0-F1
#
_cell.length_a   1.000
_cell.length_b   1.000
_cell.length_c   1.000
_cell.angle_alpha   90.00
_cell.angle_beta   90.00
_cell.angle_gamma   90.00
#
_symmetry.space_group_name_H-M   'P 1'
#
loop_
_entity.id
_entity.type
_entity.pdbx_description
1 polymer ?
#
loop_
_entity_poly.entity_id
_entity_poly.type
_entity_poly.pdbx_seq_one_letter_code
_entity_poly.pdbx_strand_id
1 'polypeptide(L)'
;MGLALSISACVGGGSNPIVASDGGADAAVDAGPEGPRDGGPDAFAAVDAGPLPGPLPPCDVTPPDALLVRPGPQEDGSFITLDGRRAVAAGPSTVLEGFPTDVAVHPTLRVAYVLIGSNDDRRLDVVDLDSFEVLQEIEREVFFGLEVAADGARVYLAGGESGLVLAYDVGADGTLTEAGTLDVEEYLAGLALSPDGATLWAGAFDERVVVEIDTATLSERRRFELPVRVWDLVHLPAREELWASDLRGEGVAIVNLRTGAALPEAIPVPTSPAGMAVAPDASVVWAAVSGSDSVVALDPETRSIVATVLVGAPETDLLDDAGAPLPHSNVNALWYDAPSDRLYVSRGADNAVSVLAGTTLEPLGTLPSDRYPTDVELAPDGRTLVVVSGKGGGEGPNAEGGSAKNLSKGTIAFVDLLGLDLEAATEDAARGFRRPAELWQPDCEAFPVPTELGRPTPIRHVVLIVKENKTFDTILGDLEQEGIDADPSLADDGLPYTPNHHALALEFAHSDNFYVLAPNSDTGHLFLTATHLTELAERTYLEDVRHGAFGTYPVQELSSPRGGNFFTHLHDHGVSLRIFGEIVGTSKRAADGTVMAEFSDSRFPGGPFTNYTITDEEKARYVADRILRDGELAQFTYLLLPNDHGNGTRPGTPSPESMVADNDYAMGLVIDALSRSTFWPHTVVFVLEDDPQGSRDHVHASRSVLHVVSPWARRGFVSHAHSHYLSVFATIERILGVPPLGRPEATAAPLYDMFGTTPDFTPYEAREREFPPTLNGETTIGADLSRRMDFRGPDRNPHLGELVRIYRAVRRGELSREAGERRMAALEARIERELPEALDADGRLDEGGRDRDEAFDEAGRERDVDGAFDESLEDAREFDRDWAHYQRWYRARFGREPPFALTGAPEPR
;
A
#
# COMPACT_ATOMS: atom_id res chain seq x y z
N MET A 1 -57.31 26.73 -8.80
CA MET A 1 -57.82 27.27 -7.51
C MET A 1 -56.67 27.16 -6.51
N GLY A 2 -56.08 28.18 -5.90
CA GLY A 2 -56.03 29.65 -6.01
C GLY A 2 -54.82 30.05 -5.13
N LEU A 3 -53.86 30.83 -5.65
CA LEU A 3 -53.59 32.25 -5.31
C LEU A 3 -53.58 32.55 -3.79
N ALA A 4 -52.60 33.23 -3.18
CA ALA A 4 -51.93 34.49 -3.57
C ALA A 4 -50.65 34.71 -2.69
N LEU A 5 -49.48 35.14 -3.22
CA LEU A 5 -48.90 36.53 -3.29
C LEU A 5 -48.58 37.17 -1.91
N SER A 6 -47.46 37.88 -1.66
CA SER A 6 -46.69 38.87 -2.46
C SER A 6 -45.25 39.08 -1.90
N ILE A 7 -44.16 39.12 -2.70
CA ILE A 7 -43.48 40.27 -3.38
C ILE A 7 -42.95 41.38 -2.44
N SER A 8 -41.62 41.63 -2.40
CA SER A 8 -40.95 42.69 -3.20
C SER A 8 -39.45 42.88 -2.90
N ALA A 9 -38.71 43.19 -3.97
CA ALA A 9 -37.28 43.44 -4.09
C ALA A 9 -36.81 44.84 -3.63
N CYS A 10 -35.49 45.04 -3.47
CA CYS A 10 -34.75 46.13 -4.13
C CYS A 10 -33.22 46.03 -3.95
N VAL A 11 -32.54 46.52 -4.99
CA VAL A 11 -31.10 46.62 -5.28
C VAL A 11 -30.43 47.78 -4.51
N GLY A 12 -29.13 47.68 -4.22
CA GLY A 12 -28.31 48.85 -3.90
C GLY A 12 -26.94 48.52 -3.30
N GLY A 13 -25.88 48.68 -4.08
CA GLY A 13 -24.50 48.44 -3.65
C GLY A 13 -23.87 49.56 -2.81
N GLY A 14 -22.61 49.35 -2.44
CA GLY A 14 -21.74 50.42 -1.97
C GLY A 14 -20.75 50.02 -0.87
N SER A 15 -19.48 49.98 -1.25
CA SER A 15 -18.29 50.41 -0.49
C SER A 15 -17.85 49.66 0.78
N ASN A 16 -16.72 48.94 0.64
CA ASN A 16 -15.64 48.90 1.65
C ASN A 16 -15.14 50.34 1.95
N PRO A 17 -14.65 50.66 3.17
CA PRO A 17 -13.27 50.29 3.54
C PRO A 17 -12.96 49.99 5.02
N ILE A 18 -12.01 49.07 5.20
CA ILE A 18 -10.80 49.08 6.08
C ILE A 18 -10.73 50.20 7.12
N VAL A 19 -10.52 49.87 8.41
CA VAL A 19 -9.46 50.40 9.32
C VAL A 19 -9.33 49.47 10.56
N ALA A 20 -8.07 49.19 10.93
CA ALA A 20 -7.59 48.48 12.10
C ALA A 20 -7.61 49.32 13.40
N SER A 21 -7.69 48.67 14.57
CA SER A 21 -6.79 48.88 15.73
C SER A 21 -7.33 48.23 17.01
N ASP A 22 -6.44 47.43 17.63
CA ASP A 22 -6.10 47.31 19.05
C ASP A 22 -7.15 47.56 20.15
N GLY A 23 -7.22 46.59 21.08
CA GLY A 23 -7.27 46.92 22.50
C GLY A 23 -8.27 46.13 23.36
N GLY A 24 -7.75 45.11 24.06
CA GLY A 24 -7.88 45.01 25.52
C GLY A 24 -9.21 44.53 26.16
N ALA A 25 -9.12 43.33 26.72
CA ALA A 25 -9.55 42.92 28.07
C ALA A 25 -11.04 42.93 28.49
N ASP A 26 -11.42 41.74 29.00
CA ASP A 26 -12.39 41.44 30.06
C ASP A 26 -13.86 41.85 29.91
N ALA A 27 -14.70 40.83 29.64
CA ALA A 27 -15.95 40.65 30.39
C ALA A 27 -16.40 39.18 30.32
N ALA A 28 -16.30 38.50 31.46
CA ALA A 28 -17.01 37.27 31.74
C ALA A 28 -18.52 37.48 31.54
N VAL A 29 -19.16 36.61 30.75
CA VAL A 29 -20.62 36.46 30.75
C VAL A 29 -20.95 34.97 30.73
N ASP A 30 -21.26 34.50 31.93
CA ASP A 30 -22.27 33.52 32.30
C ASP A 30 -22.70 32.47 31.26
N ALA A 31 -22.37 31.21 31.57
CA ALA A 31 -22.83 30.03 30.89
C ALA A 31 -24.33 29.81 31.11
N GLY A 32 -25.09 29.71 30.01
CA GLY A 32 -26.38 29.02 29.97
C GLY A 32 -26.21 27.73 29.15
N PRO A 33 -26.73 26.58 29.59
CA PRO A 33 -26.65 25.34 28.84
C PRO A 33 -27.70 25.35 27.72
N GLU A 34 -27.46 24.55 26.68
CA GLU A 34 -28.35 24.30 25.52
C GLU A 34 -28.15 25.24 24.31
N GLY A 35 -27.15 24.89 23.48
CA GLY A 35 -27.13 25.14 22.03
C GLY A 35 -27.48 23.86 21.26
N PRO A 36 -28.00 23.94 20.04
CA PRO A 36 -28.70 22.84 19.37
C PRO A 36 -27.75 21.71 18.97
N ARG A 37 -28.12 20.48 19.36
CA ARG A 37 -27.58 19.23 18.82
C ARG A 37 -28.12 19.07 17.40
N ASP A 38 -27.32 19.42 16.39
CA ASP A 38 -27.66 19.15 14.99
C ASP A 38 -27.26 17.70 14.63
N GLY A 39 -28.27 16.90 14.27
CA GLY A 39 -28.20 15.47 14.01
C GLY A 39 -27.52 15.06 12.71
N GLY A 40 -26.32 14.48 12.86
CA GLY A 40 -25.94 13.25 12.15
C GLY A 40 -26.73 12.05 12.70
N PRO A 41 -26.88 10.92 11.98
CA PRO A 41 -27.43 9.71 12.61
C PRO A 41 -26.57 9.36 13.84
N ASP A 42 -27.20 8.81 14.88
CA ASP A 42 -26.67 8.52 16.21
C ASP A 42 -25.40 7.63 16.20
N ALA A 43 -24.22 8.17 15.83
CA ALA A 43 -22.94 7.45 15.83
C ALA A 43 -22.15 7.58 17.15
N PHE A 44 -22.64 8.38 18.10
CA PHE A 44 -21.96 8.61 19.38
C PHE A 44 -22.71 7.93 20.53
N ALA A 45 -22.58 6.62 20.63
CA ALA A 45 -22.81 5.94 21.90
C ALA A 45 -21.45 5.85 22.63
N ALA A 46 -21.16 6.84 23.47
CA ALA A 46 -20.07 6.69 24.44
C ALA A 46 -20.32 5.40 25.23
N VAL A 47 -19.36 4.48 25.21
CA VAL A 47 -19.46 3.24 25.99
C VAL A 47 -19.31 3.61 27.46
N ASP A 48 -20.15 3.02 28.32
CA ASP A 48 -20.03 3.20 29.76
C ASP A 48 -18.59 2.89 30.19
N ALA A 49 -17.95 3.86 30.87
CA ALA A 49 -16.61 3.72 31.42
C ALA A 49 -16.54 2.53 32.40
N GLY A 50 -17.66 2.06 32.96
CA GLY A 50 -17.68 0.89 33.82
C GLY A 50 -16.97 1.09 35.17
N PRO A 51 -17.00 0.08 36.05
CA PRO A 51 -16.27 0.13 37.31
C PRO A 51 -14.77 -0.07 37.08
N LEU A 52 -13.95 0.57 37.92
CA LEU A 52 -12.50 0.34 37.94
C LEU A 52 -12.19 -1.17 38.01
N PRO A 53 -11.44 -1.71 37.04
CA PRO A 53 -11.13 -3.12 37.00
C PRO A 53 -10.05 -3.47 38.05
N GLY A 54 -10.18 -4.64 38.67
CA GLY A 54 -9.18 -5.19 39.58
C GLY A 54 -8.14 -6.05 38.85
N PRO A 55 -7.10 -6.53 39.55
CA PRO A 55 -6.10 -7.42 38.95
C PRO A 55 -6.74 -8.73 38.46
N LEU A 56 -6.22 -9.25 37.35
CA LEU A 56 -6.58 -10.52 36.76
C LEU A 56 -5.72 -11.67 37.33
N PRO A 57 -6.14 -12.94 37.18
CA PRO A 57 -5.30 -14.08 37.52
C PRO A 57 -3.94 -14.02 36.81
N PRO A 58 -2.83 -14.47 37.44
CA PRO A 58 -1.55 -14.57 36.76
C PRO A 58 -1.64 -15.41 35.49
N CYS A 59 -0.97 -14.99 34.43
CA CYS A 59 -0.80 -15.78 33.22
C CYS A 59 0.64 -15.70 32.72
N ASP A 60 1.16 -16.82 32.21
CA ASP A 60 2.47 -16.86 31.57
C ASP A 60 2.31 -16.53 30.08
N VAL A 61 2.80 -15.34 29.74
CA VAL A 61 2.85 -14.82 28.37
C VAL A 61 4.29 -14.58 27.96
N THR A 62 5.23 -15.40 28.46
CA THR A 62 6.62 -15.31 28.01
C THR A 62 6.69 -15.76 26.54
N PRO A 63 7.25 -14.94 25.63
CA PRO A 63 7.41 -15.34 24.24
C PRO A 63 8.45 -16.47 24.15
N PRO A 64 8.21 -17.50 23.33
CA PRO A 64 9.20 -18.54 23.09
C PRO A 64 10.38 -18.01 22.27
N ASP A 65 11.59 -18.57 22.45
CA ASP A 65 12.81 -18.14 21.73
C ASP A 65 12.63 -18.08 20.20
N ALA A 66 11.84 -19.01 19.64
CA ALA A 66 11.57 -19.05 18.21
C ALA A 66 10.78 -17.84 17.68
N LEU A 67 10.12 -17.08 18.56
CA LEU A 67 9.43 -15.83 18.21
C LEU A 67 10.35 -14.60 18.33
N LEU A 68 11.54 -14.73 18.91
CA LEU A 68 12.50 -13.62 19.06
C LEU A 68 13.37 -13.41 17.82
N VAL A 69 13.13 -14.19 16.76
CA VAL A 69 13.88 -14.12 15.50
C VAL A 69 13.66 -12.79 14.79
N ARG A 70 14.62 -12.39 13.95
CA ARG A 70 14.52 -11.24 13.05
C ARG A 70 14.08 -11.72 11.67
N PRO A 71 13.37 -10.90 10.87
CA PRO A 71 13.15 -11.14 9.46
C PRO A 71 14.48 -11.31 8.71
N GLY A 72 14.45 -12.10 7.66
CA GLY A 72 15.62 -12.36 6.82
C GLY A 72 15.98 -13.84 6.69
N PRO A 73 17.10 -14.12 5.98
CA PRO A 73 17.60 -15.47 5.79
C PRO A 73 17.98 -16.16 7.10
N GLN A 74 17.70 -17.46 7.19
CA GLN A 74 17.98 -18.32 8.34
C GLN A 74 19.09 -19.33 8.02
N GLU A 75 19.70 -19.91 9.06
CA GLU A 75 20.79 -20.90 8.90
C GLU A 75 20.36 -22.18 8.15
N ASP A 76 19.08 -22.52 8.19
CA ASP A 76 18.50 -23.69 7.51
C ASP A 76 18.16 -23.45 6.03
N GLY A 77 18.47 -22.25 5.51
CA GLY A 77 18.17 -21.84 4.14
C GLY A 77 16.74 -21.32 3.94
N SER A 78 15.91 -21.30 4.98
CA SER A 78 14.61 -20.63 4.93
C SER A 78 14.73 -19.12 5.14
N PHE A 79 13.64 -18.40 4.93
CA PHE A 79 13.54 -16.96 5.15
C PHE A 79 12.39 -16.68 6.13
N ILE A 80 12.61 -15.83 7.12
CA ILE A 80 11.53 -15.30 7.97
C ILE A 80 11.04 -14.00 7.37
N THR A 81 9.78 -13.96 6.98
CA THR A 81 9.14 -12.78 6.40
C THR A 81 8.90 -11.71 7.46
N LEU A 82 8.62 -10.47 7.04
CA LEU A 82 8.34 -9.36 7.95
C LEU A 82 7.17 -9.65 8.90
N ASP A 83 6.22 -10.49 8.49
CA ASP A 83 5.08 -10.95 9.30
C ASP A 83 5.34 -12.27 10.05
N GLY A 84 6.61 -12.65 10.25
CA GLY A 84 7.03 -13.76 11.10
C GLY A 84 6.78 -15.15 10.52
N ARG A 85 6.20 -15.25 9.33
CA ARG A 85 5.99 -16.51 8.61
C ARG A 85 7.31 -17.03 8.06
N ARG A 86 7.37 -18.33 7.80
CA ARG A 86 8.54 -18.96 7.17
C ARG A 86 8.24 -19.18 5.70
N ALA A 87 9.07 -18.61 4.84
CA ALA A 87 9.07 -18.82 3.40
C ALA A 87 10.30 -19.66 3.01
N VAL A 88 10.11 -20.63 2.12
CA VAL A 88 11.19 -21.43 1.55
C VAL A 88 10.72 -22.01 0.24
N ALA A 89 11.46 -21.79 -0.84
CA ALA A 89 11.16 -22.45 -2.10
C ALA A 89 11.27 -23.99 -2.00
N ALA A 90 10.39 -24.68 -2.73
CA ALA A 90 10.44 -26.14 -2.87
C ALA A 90 11.69 -26.67 -3.63
N GLY A 91 12.54 -25.77 -4.12
CA GLY A 91 13.79 -26.07 -4.82
C GLY A 91 14.85 -24.99 -4.55
N PRO A 92 16.06 -25.12 -5.10
CA PRO A 92 17.07 -24.06 -5.03
C PRO A 92 16.53 -22.75 -5.63
N SER A 93 16.99 -21.62 -5.09
CA SER A 93 16.66 -20.30 -5.62
C SER A 93 17.89 -19.40 -5.75
N THR A 94 17.77 -18.43 -6.65
CA THR A 94 18.75 -17.38 -6.92
C THR A 94 18.12 -16.04 -6.60
N VAL A 95 18.84 -15.19 -5.87
CA VAL A 95 18.41 -13.82 -5.55
C VAL A 95 18.55 -12.94 -6.79
N LEU A 96 17.51 -12.16 -7.06
CA LEU A 96 17.46 -11.13 -8.09
C LEU A 96 17.35 -9.77 -7.42
N GLU A 97 18.13 -8.78 -7.86
CA GLU A 97 18.00 -7.41 -7.34
C GLU A 97 16.70 -6.79 -7.90
N GLY A 98 15.86 -6.17 -7.06
CA GLY A 98 14.54 -5.64 -7.46
C GLY A 98 13.39 -6.63 -7.30
N PHE A 99 12.22 -6.31 -7.87
CA PHE A 99 10.99 -7.11 -7.75
C PHE A 99 10.68 -7.81 -9.09
N PRO A 100 10.88 -9.14 -9.20
CA PRO A 100 10.45 -9.92 -10.37
C PRO A 100 8.93 -9.83 -10.58
N THR A 101 8.52 -9.36 -11.75
CA THR A 101 7.10 -9.17 -12.09
C THR A 101 6.56 -10.26 -13.00
N ASP A 102 7.40 -10.86 -13.83
CA ASP A 102 6.98 -11.79 -14.90
C ASP A 102 8.13 -12.71 -15.31
N VAL A 103 7.84 -13.94 -15.76
CA VAL A 103 8.86 -14.87 -16.27
C VAL A 103 8.40 -15.57 -17.55
N ALA A 104 9.34 -15.73 -18.49
CA ALA A 104 9.13 -16.54 -19.69
C ALA A 104 10.30 -17.51 -19.92
N VAL A 105 10.03 -18.79 -20.20
CA VAL A 105 11.05 -19.81 -20.41
C VAL A 105 11.22 -20.08 -21.91
N HIS A 106 12.47 -20.13 -22.35
CA HIS A 106 12.78 -20.42 -23.73
C HIS A 106 12.31 -21.83 -24.14
N PRO A 107 11.69 -22.05 -25.33
CA PRO A 107 11.01 -23.30 -25.70
C PRO A 107 11.91 -24.53 -25.89
N THR A 108 13.23 -24.35 -26.01
CA THR A 108 14.19 -25.46 -26.23
C THR A 108 15.50 -25.34 -25.44
N LEU A 109 16.11 -24.16 -25.36
CA LEU A 109 17.21 -23.85 -24.45
C LEU A 109 16.76 -23.90 -22.98
N ARG A 110 17.71 -24.11 -22.07
CA ARG A 110 17.53 -24.16 -20.63
C ARG A 110 17.74 -22.77 -20.00
N VAL A 111 16.98 -21.78 -20.45
CA VAL A 111 17.07 -20.38 -19.93
C VAL A 111 15.69 -19.80 -19.66
N ALA A 112 15.60 -18.97 -18.62
CA ALA A 112 14.45 -18.12 -18.32
C ALA A 112 14.79 -16.64 -18.53
N TYR A 113 13.79 -15.87 -18.90
CA TYR A 113 13.80 -14.43 -19.04
C TYR A 113 12.92 -13.85 -17.94
N VAL A 114 13.43 -12.92 -17.14
CA VAL A 114 12.71 -12.40 -15.97
C VAL A 114 12.63 -10.88 -16.05
N LEU A 115 11.41 -10.34 -16.05
CA LEU A 115 11.21 -8.90 -15.90
C LEU A 115 11.33 -8.52 -14.43
N ILE A 116 12.08 -7.46 -14.15
CA ILE A 116 12.30 -6.93 -12.81
C ILE A 116 11.83 -5.48 -12.78
N GLY A 117 10.77 -5.24 -12.03
CA GLY A 117 10.30 -3.90 -11.68
C GLY A 117 10.98 -3.39 -10.41
N SER A 118 11.63 -2.24 -10.45
CA SER A 118 11.97 -1.46 -9.25
C SER A 118 12.14 0.00 -9.65
N ASN A 119 11.98 0.95 -8.72
CA ASN A 119 12.04 2.37 -9.07
C ASN A 119 13.40 2.82 -9.64
N ASP A 120 14.51 2.19 -9.22
CA ASP A 120 15.86 2.64 -9.58
C ASP A 120 16.63 1.63 -10.47
N ASP A 121 16.14 0.39 -10.58
CA ASP A 121 16.81 -0.69 -11.31
C ASP A 121 15.76 -1.58 -12.00
N ARG A 122 15.21 -1.06 -13.12
CA ARG A 122 14.33 -1.82 -14.00
C ARG A 122 15.17 -2.52 -15.06
N ARG A 123 14.90 -3.81 -15.26
CA ARG A 123 15.72 -4.62 -16.16
C ARG A 123 15.07 -5.93 -16.56
N LEU A 124 15.70 -6.55 -17.55
CA LEU A 124 15.48 -7.92 -17.97
C LEU A 124 16.70 -8.76 -17.60
N ASP A 125 16.49 -9.80 -16.80
CA ASP A 125 17.52 -10.77 -16.45
C ASP A 125 17.35 -12.06 -17.27
N VAL A 126 18.47 -12.59 -17.78
CA VAL A 126 18.54 -13.90 -18.45
C VAL A 126 19.17 -14.89 -17.47
N VAL A 127 18.45 -15.93 -17.10
CA VAL A 127 18.85 -16.88 -16.05
C VAL A 127 19.00 -18.28 -16.62
N ASP A 128 20.15 -18.92 -16.37
CA ASP A 128 20.38 -20.31 -16.76
C ASP A 128 19.70 -21.29 -15.80
N LEU A 129 18.93 -22.24 -16.35
CA LEU A 129 18.13 -23.18 -15.55
C LEU A 129 18.93 -24.40 -15.07
N ASP A 130 20.20 -24.54 -15.44
CA ASP A 130 21.05 -25.67 -15.05
C ASP A 130 22.15 -25.23 -14.06
N SER A 131 22.74 -24.04 -14.23
CA SER A 131 23.71 -23.44 -13.31
C SER A 131 23.06 -22.55 -12.24
N PHE A 132 21.83 -22.09 -12.46
CA PHE A 132 21.10 -21.13 -11.63
C PHE A 132 21.75 -19.74 -11.58
N GLU A 133 22.60 -19.41 -12.55
CA GLU A 133 23.30 -18.13 -12.63
C GLU A 133 22.59 -17.16 -13.56
N VAL A 134 22.65 -15.86 -13.23
CA VAL A 134 22.26 -14.79 -14.15
C VAL A 134 23.34 -14.66 -15.22
N LEU A 135 22.98 -14.95 -16.47
CA LEU A 135 23.86 -14.90 -17.64
C LEU A 135 24.01 -13.47 -18.18
N GLN A 136 22.96 -12.66 -18.08
CA GLN A 136 22.91 -11.31 -18.62
C GLN A 136 21.88 -10.47 -17.87
N GLU A 137 22.24 -9.21 -17.60
CA GLU A 137 21.35 -8.18 -17.04
C GLU A 137 21.22 -7.06 -18.09
N ILE A 138 20.00 -6.62 -18.37
CA ILE A 138 19.72 -5.59 -19.38
C ILE A 138 18.85 -4.49 -18.77
N GLU A 139 19.47 -3.37 -18.38
CA GLU A 139 18.76 -2.18 -17.87
C GLU A 139 17.76 -1.66 -18.89
N ARG A 140 16.46 -1.71 -18.60
CA ARG A 140 15.37 -1.27 -19.48
C ARG A 140 14.14 -0.92 -18.66
N GLU A 141 13.37 0.04 -19.15
CA GLU A 141 12.03 0.26 -18.62
C GLU A 141 11.16 -0.94 -18.92
N VAL A 142 10.55 -1.50 -17.87
CA VAL A 142 9.68 -2.68 -17.92
C VAL A 142 8.60 -2.56 -16.85
N PHE A 143 7.51 -3.32 -16.99
CA PHE A 143 6.47 -3.44 -15.97
C PHE A 143 5.99 -4.88 -15.84
N PHE A 144 5.16 -5.35 -16.77
CA PHE A 144 4.61 -6.70 -16.88
C PHE A 144 4.36 -6.98 -18.36
N GLY A 145 4.46 -8.23 -18.82
CA GLY A 145 4.24 -8.60 -20.22
C GLY A 145 5.54 -9.01 -20.91
N LEU A 146 5.78 -10.32 -20.95
CA LEU A 146 6.95 -10.95 -21.55
C LEU A 146 6.54 -12.15 -22.40
N GLU A 147 7.02 -12.22 -23.64
CA GLU A 147 6.65 -13.27 -24.59
C GLU A 147 7.85 -13.81 -25.37
N VAL A 148 7.93 -15.14 -25.51
CA VAL A 148 9.00 -15.81 -26.28
C VAL A 148 8.39 -16.45 -27.53
N ALA A 149 8.97 -16.16 -28.69
CA ALA A 149 8.53 -16.79 -29.93
C ALA A 149 8.65 -18.32 -29.86
N ALA A 150 7.68 -19.04 -30.42
CA ALA A 150 7.64 -20.51 -30.35
C ALA A 150 8.85 -21.20 -31.00
N ASP A 151 9.55 -20.54 -31.92
CA ASP A 151 10.80 -21.02 -32.51
C ASP A 151 12.04 -20.70 -31.65
N GLY A 152 11.88 -19.94 -30.57
CA GLY A 152 12.91 -19.48 -29.65
C GLY A 152 13.80 -18.38 -30.21
N ALA A 153 13.50 -17.83 -31.40
CA ALA A 153 14.40 -16.88 -32.04
C ALA A 153 14.31 -15.46 -31.47
N ARG A 154 13.19 -15.12 -30.82
CA ARG A 154 12.91 -13.76 -30.33
C ARG A 154 12.21 -13.73 -28.98
N VAL A 155 12.47 -12.66 -28.24
CA VAL A 155 11.79 -12.26 -27.01
C VAL A 155 11.18 -10.88 -27.21
N TYR A 156 9.94 -10.71 -26.75
CA TYR A 156 9.21 -9.44 -26.75
C TYR A 156 8.86 -9.06 -25.32
N LEU A 157 8.95 -7.78 -24.99
CA LEU A 157 8.56 -7.29 -23.68
C LEU A 157 7.89 -5.92 -23.75
N ALA A 158 6.98 -5.69 -22.82
CA ALA A 158 6.28 -4.43 -22.65
C ALA A 158 7.10 -3.49 -21.75
N GLY A 159 7.36 -2.29 -22.26
CA GLY A 159 8.19 -1.28 -21.62
C GLY A 159 7.49 -0.46 -20.54
N GLY A 160 6.32 -0.91 -20.05
CA GLY A 160 5.56 -0.19 -19.03
C GLY A 160 5.25 1.24 -19.44
N GLU A 161 5.63 2.17 -18.58
CA GLU A 161 5.46 3.62 -18.74
C GLU A 161 6.12 4.18 -20.01
N SER A 162 7.22 3.57 -20.50
CA SER A 162 7.90 4.07 -21.70
C SER A 162 7.05 3.96 -22.97
N GLY A 163 5.97 3.18 -22.95
CA GLY A 163 5.14 2.87 -24.12
C GLY A 163 5.85 2.12 -25.23
N LEU A 164 7.05 1.60 -24.95
CA LEU A 164 7.82 0.83 -25.91
C LEU A 164 7.44 -0.64 -25.86
N VAL A 165 7.17 -1.23 -27.02
CA VAL A 165 7.34 -2.67 -27.23
C VAL A 165 8.78 -2.92 -27.67
N LEU A 166 9.51 -3.73 -26.90
CA LEU A 166 10.91 -4.06 -27.20
C LEU A 166 11.02 -5.48 -27.74
N ALA A 167 11.84 -5.66 -28.77
CA ALA A 167 12.11 -6.95 -29.39
C ALA A 167 13.61 -7.27 -29.33
N TYR A 168 13.93 -8.51 -28.97
CA TYR A 168 15.29 -9.02 -28.85
C TYR A 168 15.48 -10.26 -29.71
N ASP A 169 16.63 -10.37 -30.37
CA ASP A 169 17.08 -11.60 -31.00
C ASP A 169 17.79 -12.48 -29.95
N VAL A 170 17.51 -13.79 -29.98
CA VAL A 170 18.05 -14.78 -29.03
C VAL A 170 19.33 -15.42 -29.59
N GLY A 171 20.40 -15.34 -28.79
CA GLY A 171 21.68 -15.98 -29.05
C GLY A 171 21.66 -17.49 -28.82
N ALA A 172 22.71 -18.18 -29.27
CA ALA A 172 22.81 -19.64 -29.13
C ALA A 172 22.90 -20.13 -27.67
N ASP A 173 23.29 -19.24 -26.75
CA ASP A 173 23.37 -19.46 -25.31
C ASP A 173 22.17 -18.86 -24.55
N GLY A 174 21.17 -18.36 -25.28
CA GLY A 174 19.97 -17.73 -24.70
C GLY A 174 20.12 -16.25 -24.40
N THR A 175 21.32 -15.67 -24.49
CA THR A 175 21.53 -14.23 -24.29
C THR A 175 20.86 -13.40 -25.37
N LEU A 176 20.47 -12.18 -25.02
CA LEU A 176 19.63 -11.32 -25.84
C LEU A 176 20.43 -10.15 -26.44
N THR A 177 20.11 -9.82 -27.68
CA THR A 177 20.56 -8.60 -28.36
C THR A 177 19.35 -7.83 -28.86
N GLU A 178 19.24 -6.55 -28.53
CA GLU A 178 18.11 -5.72 -28.96
C GLU A 178 18.03 -5.67 -30.48
N ALA A 179 16.87 -6.06 -31.01
CA ALA A 179 16.58 -6.11 -32.44
C ALA A 179 15.82 -4.87 -32.91
N GLY A 180 15.00 -4.28 -32.03
CA GLY A 180 14.30 -3.01 -32.29
C GLY A 180 13.24 -2.70 -31.23
N THR A 181 12.66 -1.52 -31.36
CA THR A 181 11.58 -1.02 -30.51
C THR A 181 10.46 -0.43 -31.35
N LEU A 182 9.25 -0.43 -30.80
CA LEU A 182 8.09 0.28 -31.33
C LEU A 182 7.48 1.09 -30.19
N ASP A 183 7.40 2.40 -30.36
CA ASP A 183 6.63 3.26 -29.47
C ASP A 183 5.16 3.22 -29.87
N VAL A 184 4.29 2.90 -28.91
CA VAL A 184 2.83 2.91 -29.11
C VAL A 184 2.13 3.99 -28.29
N GLU A 185 2.89 4.81 -27.55
CA GLU A 185 2.41 5.95 -26.75
C GLU A 185 1.36 5.57 -25.68
N GLU A 186 1.48 4.38 -25.06
CA GLU A 186 0.56 3.88 -24.02
C GLU A 186 1.31 3.26 -22.84
N TYR A 187 0.74 3.26 -21.64
CA TYR A 187 1.30 2.46 -20.54
C TYR A 187 1.05 0.97 -20.81
N LEU A 188 2.09 0.18 -21.08
CA LEU A 188 1.94 -1.21 -21.50
C LEU A 188 2.04 -2.24 -20.36
N ALA A 189 1.19 -3.26 -20.42
CA ALA A 189 1.25 -4.45 -19.58
C ALA A 189 1.27 -5.74 -20.45
N GLY A 190 0.38 -6.69 -20.18
CA GLY A 190 0.39 -8.04 -20.76
C GLY A 190 0.55 -8.07 -22.28
N LEU A 191 1.33 -9.06 -22.74
CA LEU A 191 1.56 -9.35 -24.14
C LEU A 191 0.92 -10.69 -24.52
N ALA A 192 0.59 -10.84 -25.80
CA ALA A 192 0.27 -12.15 -26.37
C ALA A 192 0.87 -12.28 -27.77
N LEU A 193 1.37 -13.45 -28.12
CA LEU A 193 1.99 -13.71 -29.43
C LEU A 193 1.19 -14.73 -30.27
N SER A 194 1.15 -14.53 -31.59
CA SER A 194 0.60 -15.53 -32.50
C SER A 194 1.50 -16.77 -32.56
N PRO A 195 0.96 -17.98 -32.78
CA PRO A 195 1.78 -19.21 -32.79
C PRO A 195 2.90 -19.24 -33.86
N ASP A 196 2.75 -18.46 -34.93
CA ASP A 196 3.75 -18.30 -35.98
C ASP A 196 4.73 -17.15 -35.71
N GLY A 197 4.58 -16.43 -34.60
CA GLY A 197 5.39 -15.29 -34.20
C GLY A 197 5.21 -14.05 -35.07
N ALA A 198 4.24 -14.02 -36.01
CA ALA A 198 4.09 -12.95 -36.99
C ALA A 198 3.26 -11.74 -36.50
N THR A 199 2.56 -11.90 -35.39
CA THR A 199 1.69 -10.87 -34.80
C THR A 199 1.84 -10.88 -33.29
N LEU A 200 2.09 -9.71 -32.72
CA LEU A 200 2.11 -9.47 -31.28
C LEU A 200 0.91 -8.59 -30.91
N TRP A 201 0.28 -8.85 -29.78
CA TRP A 201 -0.72 -7.98 -29.18
C TRP A 201 -0.18 -7.45 -27.86
N ALA A 202 -0.30 -6.14 -27.65
CA ALA A 202 0.12 -5.47 -26.42
C ALA A 202 -1.09 -4.81 -25.76
N GLY A 203 -1.31 -5.10 -24.49
CA GLY A 203 -2.34 -4.48 -23.67
C GLY A 203 -1.86 -3.13 -23.14
N ALA A 204 -2.65 -2.09 -23.36
CA ALA A 204 -2.48 -0.84 -22.64
C ALA A 204 -3.20 -0.97 -21.29
N PHE A 205 -2.49 -0.76 -20.19
CA PHE A 205 -2.96 -1.00 -18.83
C PHE A 205 -3.91 0.08 -18.32
N ASP A 206 -3.56 1.33 -18.57
CA ASP A 206 -4.39 2.48 -18.17
C ASP A 206 -5.52 2.74 -19.17
N GLU A 207 -5.25 2.45 -20.45
CA GLU A 207 -6.26 2.52 -21.49
C GLU A 207 -7.08 1.24 -21.59
N ARG A 208 -8.25 1.34 -22.20
CA ARG A 208 -9.06 0.16 -22.55
C ARG A 208 -8.70 -0.32 -23.96
N VAL A 209 -7.41 -0.49 -24.23
CA VAL A 209 -6.92 -0.71 -25.60
C VAL A 209 -5.99 -1.92 -25.68
N VAL A 210 -6.11 -2.67 -26.78
CA VAL A 210 -5.08 -3.61 -27.23
C VAL A 210 -4.54 -3.14 -28.58
N VAL A 211 -3.21 -3.10 -28.71
CA VAL A 211 -2.51 -2.75 -29.94
C VAL A 211 -2.03 -4.03 -30.63
N GLU A 212 -2.39 -4.21 -31.90
CA GLU A 212 -1.90 -5.30 -32.76
C GLU A 212 -0.67 -4.83 -33.56
N ILE A 213 0.39 -5.63 -33.53
CA ILE A 213 1.72 -5.27 -34.04
C ILE A 213 2.22 -6.33 -35.03
N ASP A 214 2.75 -5.87 -36.16
CA ASP A 214 3.54 -6.69 -37.08
C ASP A 214 4.94 -6.92 -36.50
N THR A 215 5.33 -8.16 -36.24
CA THR A 215 6.63 -8.46 -35.62
C THR A 215 7.81 -8.42 -36.59
N ALA A 216 7.55 -8.53 -37.90
CA ALA A 216 8.59 -8.49 -38.92
C ALA A 216 9.01 -7.04 -39.21
N THR A 217 8.05 -6.11 -39.22
CA THR A 217 8.30 -4.68 -39.42
C THR A 217 8.36 -3.87 -38.14
N LEU A 218 7.98 -4.44 -36.99
CA LEU A 218 7.78 -3.74 -35.72
C LEU A 218 6.93 -2.47 -35.91
N SER A 219 5.71 -2.67 -36.40
CA SER A 219 4.80 -1.56 -36.67
C SER A 219 3.37 -1.91 -36.25
N GLU A 220 2.69 -0.93 -35.68
CA GLU A 220 1.26 -1.00 -35.37
C GLU A 220 0.43 -1.32 -36.63
N ARG A 221 -0.52 -2.25 -36.50
CA ARG A 221 -1.49 -2.62 -37.54
C ARG A 221 -2.89 -2.11 -37.20
N ARG A 222 -3.36 -2.32 -35.97
CA ARG A 222 -4.72 -2.02 -35.50
C ARG A 222 -4.71 -1.72 -34.00
N ARG A 223 -5.71 -0.97 -33.54
CA ARG A 223 -6.08 -0.84 -32.12
C ARG A 223 -7.49 -1.39 -31.92
N PHE A 224 -7.71 -2.03 -30.78
CA PHE A 224 -9.02 -2.52 -30.35
C PHE A 224 -9.39 -1.83 -29.05
N GLU A 225 -10.54 -1.15 -29.01
CA GLU A 225 -11.13 -0.65 -27.77
C GLU A 225 -11.88 -1.78 -27.07
N LEU A 226 -11.74 -1.90 -25.74
CA LEU A 226 -12.32 -2.93 -24.89
C LEU A 226 -13.27 -2.32 -23.86
N PRO A 227 -14.22 -3.12 -23.33
CA PRO A 227 -15.06 -2.68 -22.21
C PRO A 227 -14.33 -2.67 -20.85
N VAL A 228 -13.07 -3.10 -20.80
CA VAL A 228 -12.24 -3.26 -19.59
C VAL A 228 -10.83 -2.74 -19.81
N ARG A 229 -10.09 -2.50 -18.73
CA ARG A 229 -8.63 -2.25 -18.77
C ARG A 229 -7.87 -3.56 -18.85
N VAL A 230 -6.72 -3.57 -19.52
CA VAL A 230 -6.02 -4.81 -19.86
C VAL A 230 -4.87 -5.06 -18.89
N TRP A 231 -4.91 -6.16 -18.15
CA TRP A 231 -3.78 -6.66 -17.37
C TRP A 231 -2.99 -7.72 -18.14
N ASP A 232 -3.62 -8.87 -18.38
CA ASP A 232 -3.00 -10.01 -19.07
C ASP A 232 -3.78 -10.36 -20.35
N LEU A 233 -3.09 -10.98 -21.30
CA LEU A 233 -3.61 -11.32 -22.63
C LEU A 233 -3.33 -12.79 -22.97
N VAL A 234 -4.36 -13.50 -23.43
CA VAL A 234 -4.18 -14.85 -23.99
C VAL A 234 -4.85 -15.00 -25.34
N HIS A 235 -4.14 -15.63 -26.28
CA HIS A 235 -4.61 -15.83 -27.65
C HIS A 235 -5.19 -17.25 -27.84
N LEU A 236 -6.37 -17.33 -28.47
CA LEU A 236 -7.05 -18.57 -28.84
C LEU A 236 -7.07 -18.70 -30.38
N PRO A 237 -6.03 -19.29 -31.01
CA PRO A 237 -5.85 -19.26 -32.45
C PRO A 237 -6.98 -19.93 -33.23
N ALA A 238 -7.48 -21.06 -32.72
CA ALA A 238 -8.55 -21.83 -33.38
C ALA A 238 -9.88 -21.06 -33.46
N ARG A 239 -10.07 -20.04 -32.60
CA ARG A 239 -11.26 -19.19 -32.55
C ARG A 239 -11.05 -17.82 -33.18
N GLU A 240 -9.80 -17.46 -33.50
CA GLU A 240 -9.40 -16.09 -33.87
C GLU A 240 -9.86 -15.07 -32.81
N GLU A 241 -9.61 -15.38 -31.53
CA GLU A 241 -9.99 -14.55 -30.38
C GLU A 241 -8.78 -14.25 -29.49
N LEU A 242 -8.74 -13.03 -28.95
CA LEU A 242 -7.84 -12.61 -27.89
C LEU A 242 -8.67 -12.31 -26.64
N TRP A 243 -8.24 -12.81 -25.49
CA TRP A 243 -8.94 -12.65 -24.21
C TRP A 243 -8.07 -11.79 -23.30
N ALA A 244 -8.69 -10.86 -22.58
CA ALA A 244 -8.02 -9.85 -21.78
C ALA A 244 -8.60 -9.77 -20.37
N SER A 245 -7.77 -9.94 -19.32
CA SER A 245 -8.20 -9.79 -17.92
C SER A 245 -8.13 -8.34 -17.45
N ASP A 246 -8.91 -8.00 -16.43
CA ASP A 246 -8.99 -6.67 -15.81
C ASP A 246 -8.64 -6.71 -14.32
N LEU A 247 -7.36 -6.55 -13.98
CA LEU A 247 -6.89 -6.54 -12.60
C LEU A 247 -7.55 -5.44 -11.75
N ARG A 248 -8.00 -4.34 -12.38
CA ARG A 248 -8.63 -3.19 -11.73
C ARG A 248 -10.16 -3.28 -11.67
N GLY A 249 -10.75 -4.37 -12.16
CA GLY A 249 -12.19 -4.45 -12.38
C GLY A 249 -12.78 -5.85 -12.21
N GLU A 250 -13.84 -6.15 -12.98
CA GLU A 250 -14.67 -7.35 -12.80
C GLU A 250 -15.00 -8.04 -14.13
N GLY A 251 -13.98 -8.48 -14.87
CA GLY A 251 -14.26 -9.29 -16.05
C GLY A 251 -13.09 -9.65 -16.93
N VAL A 252 -13.42 -10.47 -17.94
CA VAL A 252 -12.52 -10.85 -19.04
C VAL A 252 -13.15 -10.41 -20.36
N ALA A 253 -12.51 -9.47 -21.05
CA ALA A 253 -12.96 -9.02 -22.37
C ALA A 253 -12.43 -9.92 -23.48
N ILE A 254 -13.12 -9.90 -24.63
CA ILE A 254 -12.77 -10.71 -25.79
C ILE A 254 -12.71 -9.82 -27.03
N VAL A 255 -11.60 -9.87 -27.74
CA VAL A 255 -11.42 -9.30 -29.07
C VAL A 255 -11.61 -10.39 -30.11
N ASN A 256 -12.51 -10.17 -31.06
CA ASN A 256 -12.63 -11.01 -32.25
C ASN A 256 -11.66 -10.51 -33.33
N LEU A 257 -10.58 -11.25 -33.56
CA LEU A 257 -9.50 -10.84 -34.46
C LEU A 257 -9.93 -10.81 -35.92
N ARG A 258 -10.90 -11.67 -36.30
CA ARG A 258 -11.49 -11.73 -37.63
C ARG A 258 -12.31 -10.50 -37.98
N THR A 259 -13.11 -9.98 -37.04
CA THR A 259 -13.85 -8.73 -37.24
C THR A 259 -13.04 -7.49 -36.90
N GLY A 260 -11.98 -7.64 -36.09
CA GLY A 260 -11.16 -6.55 -35.59
C GLY A 260 -11.88 -5.66 -34.58
N ALA A 261 -12.70 -6.26 -33.71
CA ALA A 261 -13.49 -5.53 -32.71
C ALA A 261 -13.64 -6.35 -31.43
N ALA A 262 -13.66 -5.68 -30.28
CA ALA A 262 -14.05 -6.28 -29.02
C ALA A 262 -15.55 -6.59 -28.98
N LEU A 263 -15.91 -7.59 -28.18
CA LEU A 263 -17.30 -7.77 -27.77
C LEU A 263 -17.72 -6.59 -26.88
N PRO A 264 -19.00 -6.17 -26.94
CA PRO A 264 -19.48 -5.02 -26.17
C PRO A 264 -19.52 -5.27 -24.66
N GLU A 265 -19.58 -6.53 -24.23
CA GLU A 265 -19.64 -6.92 -22.83
C GLU A 265 -18.51 -7.90 -22.53
N ALA A 266 -17.84 -7.70 -21.39
CA ALA A 266 -16.89 -8.66 -20.84
C ALA A 266 -17.63 -9.84 -20.21
N ILE A 267 -16.96 -10.99 -20.11
CA ILE A 267 -17.43 -12.10 -19.27
C ILE A 267 -17.32 -11.64 -17.81
N PRO A 268 -18.42 -11.63 -17.04
CA PRO A 268 -18.35 -11.25 -15.64
C PRO A 268 -17.53 -12.28 -14.85
N VAL A 269 -16.48 -11.79 -14.20
CA VAL A 269 -15.61 -12.56 -13.29
C VAL A 269 -15.57 -11.81 -11.96
N PRO A 270 -15.45 -12.49 -10.80
CA PRO A 270 -15.28 -11.80 -9.53
C PRO A 270 -14.07 -10.84 -9.56
N THR A 271 -14.04 -9.92 -8.59
CA THR A 271 -13.14 -8.75 -8.60
C THR A 271 -11.66 -9.14 -8.81
N SER A 272 -11.03 -8.44 -9.74
CA SER A 272 -9.59 -8.49 -10.07
C SER A 272 -9.09 -9.82 -10.64
N PRO A 273 -9.59 -10.25 -11.82
CA PRO A 273 -8.91 -11.28 -12.60
C PRO A 273 -7.50 -10.80 -13.03
N ALA A 274 -6.50 -11.65 -12.77
CA ALA A 274 -5.08 -11.39 -13.00
C ALA A 274 -4.57 -12.26 -14.17
N GLY A 275 -3.56 -13.10 -13.95
CA GLY A 275 -2.99 -13.99 -14.98
C GLY A 275 -3.97 -15.04 -15.49
N MET A 276 -3.83 -15.39 -16.77
CA MET A 276 -4.66 -16.36 -17.49
C MET A 276 -3.83 -17.44 -18.17
N ALA A 277 -4.44 -18.61 -18.39
CA ALA A 277 -3.86 -19.67 -19.21
C ALA A 277 -4.93 -20.39 -20.01
N VAL A 278 -4.50 -21.04 -21.08
CA VAL A 278 -5.40 -21.64 -22.07
C VAL A 278 -5.03 -23.10 -22.25
N ALA A 279 -6.04 -23.97 -22.30
CA ALA A 279 -5.83 -25.36 -22.68
C ALA A 279 -5.30 -25.42 -24.13
N PRO A 280 -4.34 -26.31 -24.48
CA PRO A 280 -3.80 -26.37 -25.85
C PRO A 280 -4.85 -26.64 -26.95
N ASP A 281 -5.97 -27.26 -26.60
CA ASP A 281 -7.11 -27.49 -27.49
C ASP A 281 -8.16 -26.36 -27.46
N ALA A 282 -7.89 -25.29 -26.73
CA ALA A 282 -8.77 -24.14 -26.49
C ALA A 282 -10.15 -24.51 -25.91
N SER A 283 -10.25 -25.63 -25.19
CA SER A 283 -11.50 -26.06 -24.56
C SER A 283 -11.85 -25.28 -23.28
N VAL A 284 -10.85 -24.72 -22.60
CA VAL A 284 -10.99 -23.98 -21.34
C VAL A 284 -9.96 -22.85 -21.30
N VAL A 285 -10.36 -21.71 -20.74
CA VAL A 285 -9.47 -20.63 -20.29
C VAL A 285 -9.58 -20.53 -18.77
N TRP A 286 -8.46 -20.53 -18.07
CA TRP A 286 -8.41 -20.30 -16.63
C TRP A 286 -7.98 -18.87 -16.33
N ALA A 287 -8.53 -18.28 -15.27
CA ALA A 287 -8.08 -17.00 -14.75
C ALA A 287 -7.86 -17.08 -13.23
N ALA A 288 -6.72 -16.57 -12.79
CA ALA A 288 -6.46 -16.23 -11.39
C ALA A 288 -7.34 -15.04 -11.04
N VAL A 289 -8.00 -15.06 -9.89
CA VAL A 289 -8.87 -13.96 -9.45
C VAL A 289 -8.47 -13.55 -8.06
N SER A 290 -7.68 -12.48 -7.98
CA SER A 290 -7.05 -12.03 -6.74
C SER A 290 -8.06 -11.53 -5.71
N GLY A 291 -9.06 -10.76 -6.13
CA GLY A 291 -10.02 -10.15 -5.19
C GLY A 291 -10.98 -11.15 -4.53
N SER A 292 -11.01 -12.40 -5.00
CA SER A 292 -11.79 -13.50 -4.42
C SER A 292 -10.98 -14.76 -4.10
N ASP A 293 -9.64 -14.68 -4.17
CA ASP A 293 -8.72 -15.79 -3.87
C ASP A 293 -9.10 -17.12 -4.56
N SER A 294 -9.44 -17.02 -5.84
CA SER A 294 -10.03 -18.13 -6.59
C SER A 294 -9.40 -18.32 -7.96
N VAL A 295 -9.56 -19.52 -8.52
CA VAL A 295 -9.37 -19.79 -9.94
C VAL A 295 -10.74 -20.05 -10.56
N VAL A 296 -11.01 -19.39 -11.68
CA VAL A 296 -12.20 -19.63 -12.49
C VAL A 296 -11.83 -20.34 -13.79
N ALA A 297 -12.64 -21.31 -14.20
CA ALA A 297 -12.58 -21.91 -15.52
C ALA A 297 -13.69 -21.32 -16.38
N LEU A 298 -13.33 -20.81 -17.55
CA LEU A 298 -14.20 -20.17 -18.53
C LEU A 298 -14.32 -21.09 -19.75
N ASP A 299 -15.54 -21.33 -20.20
CA ASP A 299 -15.82 -22.05 -21.45
C ASP A 299 -15.80 -21.05 -22.62
N PRO A 300 -14.88 -21.21 -23.61
CA PRO A 300 -14.80 -20.28 -24.74
C PRO A 300 -15.99 -20.29 -25.69
N GLU A 301 -16.78 -21.37 -25.72
CA GLU A 301 -17.98 -21.47 -26.54
C GLU A 301 -19.17 -20.78 -25.90
N THR A 302 -19.40 -21.01 -24.60
CA THR A 302 -20.53 -20.38 -23.90
C THR A 302 -20.20 -19.01 -23.32
N ARG A 303 -18.90 -18.66 -23.23
CA ARG A 303 -18.37 -17.41 -22.67
C ARG A 303 -18.86 -17.17 -21.25
N SER A 304 -18.73 -18.20 -20.42
CA SER A 304 -19.22 -18.20 -19.04
C SER A 304 -18.29 -19.00 -18.13
N ILE A 305 -18.31 -18.66 -16.84
CA ILE A 305 -17.69 -19.47 -15.80
C ILE A 305 -18.40 -20.83 -15.74
N VAL A 306 -17.63 -21.91 -15.87
CA VAL A 306 -18.10 -23.31 -15.76
C VAL A 306 -17.64 -23.98 -14.47
N ALA A 307 -16.57 -23.48 -13.85
CA ALA A 307 -16.13 -23.90 -12.53
C ALA A 307 -15.40 -22.77 -11.79
N THR A 308 -15.43 -22.83 -10.47
CA THR A 308 -14.69 -21.92 -9.57
C THR A 308 -14.17 -22.73 -8.40
N VAL A 309 -12.91 -22.52 -8.03
CA VAL A 309 -12.32 -23.10 -6.82
C VAL A 309 -11.63 -22.00 -6.01
N LEU A 310 -11.83 -22.01 -4.69
CA LEU A 310 -11.06 -21.17 -3.77
C LEU A 310 -9.72 -21.86 -3.52
N VAL A 311 -8.62 -21.18 -3.82
CA VAL A 311 -7.30 -21.83 -3.93
C VAL A 311 -6.52 -21.85 -2.62
N GLY A 312 -7.11 -21.33 -1.53
CA GLY A 312 -6.54 -21.32 -0.19
C GLY A 312 -7.02 -22.42 0.75
N ALA A 313 -7.84 -23.38 0.29
CA ALA A 313 -8.83 -24.05 1.14
C ALA A 313 -8.51 -25.44 1.77
N PRO A 314 -7.60 -26.31 1.31
CA PRO A 314 -7.47 -27.63 1.96
C PRO A 314 -6.56 -27.64 3.21
N GLU A 315 -5.70 -26.63 3.37
CA GLU A 315 -4.47 -26.81 4.15
C GLU A 315 -4.42 -26.01 5.46
N THR A 316 -5.34 -25.07 5.70
CA THR A 316 -5.15 -24.09 6.78
C THR A 316 -6.15 -24.14 7.93
N ASP A 317 -7.28 -24.86 7.85
CA ASP A 317 -8.38 -24.77 8.85
C ASP A 317 -8.81 -23.30 9.18
N LEU A 318 -8.37 -22.32 8.38
CA LEU A 318 -8.63 -20.90 8.53
C LEU A 318 -9.93 -20.55 7.81
N LEU A 319 -11.02 -20.83 8.49
CA LEU A 319 -12.38 -20.65 8.00
C LEU A 319 -13.10 -19.53 8.77
N ASP A 320 -13.99 -18.83 8.09
CA ASP A 320 -14.96 -17.94 8.71
C ASP A 320 -16.09 -18.73 9.42
N ASP A 321 -17.01 -18.01 10.07
CA ASP A 321 -18.16 -18.61 10.76
C ASP A 321 -19.10 -19.42 9.85
N ALA A 322 -19.06 -19.17 8.53
CA ALA A 322 -19.82 -19.89 7.53
C ALA A 322 -19.07 -21.14 6.99
N GLY A 323 -17.83 -21.36 7.43
CA GLY A 323 -16.97 -22.46 6.97
C GLY A 323 -16.29 -22.18 5.63
N ALA A 324 -16.28 -20.94 5.14
CA ALA A 324 -15.55 -20.53 3.95
C ALA A 324 -14.11 -20.12 4.32
N PRO A 325 -13.11 -20.36 3.46
CA PRO A 325 -11.74 -19.88 3.69
C PRO A 325 -11.69 -18.37 3.93
N LEU A 326 -10.93 -17.94 4.94
CA LEU A 326 -10.62 -16.52 5.15
C LEU A 326 -9.93 -15.94 3.89
N PRO A 327 -10.18 -14.64 3.55
CA PRO A 327 -9.63 -13.99 2.36
C PRO A 327 -8.20 -13.47 2.57
N HIS A 328 -7.61 -12.90 1.51
CA HIS A 328 -6.29 -12.25 1.43
C HIS A 328 -5.14 -13.20 1.05
N SER A 329 -5.35 -14.06 0.05
CA SER A 329 -4.32 -14.95 -0.49
C SER A 329 -3.55 -14.35 -1.68
N ASN A 330 -4.10 -13.34 -2.37
CA ASN A 330 -3.57 -12.74 -3.62
C ASN A 330 -3.19 -13.80 -4.65
N VAL A 331 -4.21 -14.47 -5.20
CA VAL A 331 -4.06 -15.39 -6.34
C VAL A 331 -3.79 -14.56 -7.60
N ASN A 332 -2.62 -14.73 -8.23
CA ASN A 332 -2.16 -13.75 -9.23
C ASN A 332 -1.71 -14.30 -10.60
N ALA A 333 -1.11 -15.50 -10.68
CA ALA A 333 -0.69 -16.09 -11.94
C ALA A 333 -0.93 -17.60 -11.95
N LEU A 334 -0.94 -18.19 -13.15
CA LEU A 334 -1.15 -19.62 -13.31
C LEU A 334 -0.57 -20.18 -14.60
N TRP A 335 -0.12 -21.44 -14.55
CA TRP A 335 0.45 -22.15 -15.69
C TRP A 335 -0.10 -23.57 -15.79
N TYR A 336 -0.51 -23.98 -17.00
CA TYR A 336 -1.12 -25.29 -17.25
C TYR A 336 -0.19 -26.28 -17.96
N ASP A 337 0.10 -27.39 -17.29
CA ASP A 337 0.81 -28.55 -17.83
C ASP A 337 -0.16 -29.62 -18.33
N ALA A 338 -0.52 -29.54 -19.61
CA ALA A 338 -1.49 -30.45 -20.23
C ALA A 338 -1.10 -31.94 -20.17
N PRO A 339 0.17 -32.36 -20.40
CA PRO A 339 0.59 -33.75 -20.24
C PRO A 339 0.28 -34.38 -18.87
N SER A 340 0.39 -33.63 -17.78
CA SER A 340 0.11 -34.13 -16.42
C SER A 340 -1.25 -33.72 -15.86
N ASP A 341 -2.01 -32.91 -16.60
CA ASP A 341 -3.27 -32.27 -16.19
C ASP A 341 -3.10 -31.49 -14.87
N ARG A 342 -2.02 -30.71 -14.77
CA ARG A 342 -1.72 -29.89 -13.58
C ARG A 342 -1.78 -28.42 -13.92
N LEU A 343 -2.51 -27.68 -13.10
CA LEU A 343 -2.53 -26.22 -13.10
C LEU A 343 -1.81 -25.71 -11.85
N TYR A 344 -0.68 -25.03 -12.05
CA TYR A 344 0.08 -24.38 -11.00
C TYR A 344 -0.43 -22.95 -10.82
N VAL A 345 -0.67 -22.54 -9.59
CA VAL A 345 -1.34 -21.26 -9.29
C VAL A 345 -0.60 -20.57 -8.15
N SER A 346 0.00 -19.42 -8.42
CA SER A 346 0.71 -18.65 -7.40
C SER A 346 -0.27 -17.95 -6.45
N ARG A 347 0.08 -17.98 -5.16
CA ARG A 347 -0.61 -17.30 -4.06
C ARG A 347 0.38 -16.36 -3.39
N GLY A 348 0.44 -15.12 -3.86
CA GLY A 348 1.42 -14.13 -3.45
C GLY A 348 1.46 -13.93 -1.94
N ALA A 349 0.31 -13.60 -1.35
CA ALA A 349 0.25 -13.32 0.07
C ALA A 349 0.47 -14.57 0.94
N ASP A 350 0.31 -15.79 0.41
CA ASP A 350 0.48 -17.05 1.15
C ASP A 350 1.90 -17.65 1.04
N ASN A 351 2.78 -17.08 0.22
CA ASN A 351 4.13 -17.62 -0.09
C ASN A 351 4.06 -19.08 -0.57
N ALA A 352 3.16 -19.35 -1.51
CA ALA A 352 2.88 -20.71 -1.95
C ALA A 352 2.40 -20.79 -3.42
N VAL A 353 2.53 -21.98 -4.02
CA VAL A 353 1.95 -22.32 -5.33
C VAL A 353 1.01 -23.50 -5.16
N SER A 354 -0.29 -23.29 -5.37
CA SER A 354 -1.28 -24.36 -5.37
C SER A 354 -1.17 -25.20 -6.64
N VAL A 355 -1.38 -26.51 -6.52
CA VAL A 355 -1.40 -27.47 -7.62
C VAL A 355 -2.81 -28.02 -7.74
N LEU A 356 -3.48 -27.74 -8.85
CA LEU A 356 -4.84 -28.20 -9.14
C LEU A 356 -4.83 -29.19 -10.31
N ALA A 357 -5.83 -30.07 -10.38
CA ALA A 357 -6.12 -30.79 -11.61
C ALA A 357 -6.77 -29.81 -12.61
N GLY A 358 -6.16 -29.55 -13.76
CA GLY A 358 -6.65 -28.51 -14.69
C GLY A 358 -8.08 -28.79 -15.18
N THR A 359 -8.37 -30.03 -15.54
CA THR A 359 -9.69 -30.45 -16.07
C THR A 359 -10.85 -30.35 -15.06
N THR A 360 -10.58 -30.38 -13.76
CA THR A 360 -11.62 -30.43 -12.72
C THR A 360 -11.53 -29.32 -11.68
N LEU A 361 -10.41 -28.60 -11.63
CA LEU A 361 -10.00 -27.69 -10.56
C LEU A 361 -9.94 -28.34 -9.16
N GLU A 362 -9.84 -29.68 -9.09
CA GLU A 362 -9.64 -30.38 -7.82
C GLU A 362 -8.25 -30.03 -7.23
N PRO A 363 -8.16 -29.57 -5.97
CA PRO A 363 -6.87 -29.34 -5.32
C PRO A 363 -6.08 -30.64 -5.13
N LEU A 364 -4.85 -30.67 -5.61
CA LEU A 364 -3.94 -31.82 -5.50
C LEU A 364 -2.89 -31.64 -4.40
N GLY A 365 -2.55 -30.40 -4.06
CA GLY A 365 -1.59 -30.02 -3.03
C GLY A 365 -1.02 -28.63 -3.27
N THR A 366 0.10 -28.32 -2.62
CA THR A 366 0.75 -27.01 -2.63
C THR A 366 2.26 -27.17 -2.52
N LEU A 367 2.97 -26.28 -3.21
CA LEU A 367 4.41 -26.11 -3.10
C LEU A 367 4.70 -24.87 -2.23
N PRO A 368 5.61 -24.95 -1.26
CA PRO A 368 6.10 -23.75 -0.59
C PRO A 368 6.95 -22.93 -1.58
N SER A 369 6.86 -21.61 -1.48
CA SER A 369 7.67 -20.68 -2.27
C SER A 369 8.45 -19.72 -1.39
N ASP A 370 9.31 -18.93 -2.02
CA ASP A 370 9.87 -17.73 -1.39
C ASP A 370 8.77 -16.65 -1.23
N ARG A 371 9.13 -15.49 -0.66
CA ARG A 371 8.17 -14.44 -0.28
C ARG A 371 7.53 -13.78 -1.51
N TYR A 372 6.21 -13.83 -1.56
CA TYR A 372 5.37 -13.20 -2.60
C TYR A 372 5.63 -13.73 -4.02
N PRO A 373 5.26 -14.99 -4.35
CA PRO A 373 5.37 -15.49 -5.72
C PRO A 373 4.50 -14.65 -6.67
N THR A 374 5.12 -14.19 -7.74
CA THR A 374 4.50 -13.27 -8.71
C THR A 374 4.13 -13.96 -10.01
N ASP A 375 4.87 -15.00 -10.39
CA ASP A 375 4.60 -15.78 -11.60
C ASP A 375 5.24 -17.20 -11.55
N VAL A 376 4.76 -18.09 -12.41
CA VAL A 376 5.12 -19.51 -12.45
C VAL A 376 5.10 -20.06 -13.88
N GLU A 377 6.12 -20.84 -14.26
CA GLU A 377 6.19 -21.46 -15.59
C GLU A 377 6.87 -22.83 -15.59
N LEU A 378 6.47 -23.73 -16.50
CA LEU A 378 7.11 -25.04 -16.67
C LEU A 378 8.15 -25.01 -17.80
N ALA A 379 9.38 -25.40 -17.47
CA ALA A 379 10.44 -25.49 -18.46
C ALA A 379 10.19 -26.61 -19.50
N PRO A 380 10.82 -26.54 -20.69
CA PRO A 380 10.60 -27.47 -21.80
C PRO A 380 10.92 -28.95 -21.50
N ASP A 381 11.64 -29.23 -20.42
CA ASP A 381 11.91 -30.60 -19.98
C ASP A 381 10.68 -31.29 -19.37
N GLY A 382 9.59 -30.54 -19.13
CA GLY A 382 8.37 -31.01 -18.49
C GLY A 382 8.56 -31.40 -17.03
N ARG A 383 9.62 -30.88 -16.38
CA ARG A 383 10.07 -31.30 -15.05
C ARG A 383 10.43 -30.13 -14.14
N THR A 384 11.08 -29.10 -14.67
CA THR A 384 11.54 -27.97 -13.88
C THR A 384 10.47 -26.90 -13.87
N LEU A 385 9.81 -26.69 -12.73
CA LEU A 385 8.91 -25.56 -12.53
C LEU A 385 9.74 -24.36 -12.05
N VAL A 386 9.64 -23.25 -12.77
CA VAL A 386 10.24 -21.97 -12.42
C VAL A 386 9.20 -21.15 -11.66
N VAL A 387 9.59 -20.57 -10.53
CA VAL A 387 8.73 -19.68 -9.74
C VAL A 387 9.53 -18.42 -9.44
N VAL A 388 9.02 -17.25 -9.85
CA VAL A 388 9.61 -15.97 -9.48
C VAL A 388 8.84 -15.35 -8.31
N SER A 389 9.56 -14.68 -7.42
CA SER A 389 9.01 -14.10 -6.19
C SER A 389 9.50 -12.68 -6.00
N GLY A 390 8.57 -11.73 -5.85
CA GLY A 390 8.85 -10.29 -5.83
C GLY A 390 9.67 -9.82 -4.62
N LYS A 391 9.58 -10.53 -3.49
CA LYS A 391 10.15 -10.11 -2.20
C LYS A 391 11.03 -11.19 -1.55
N GLY A 392 11.41 -12.22 -2.31
CA GLY A 392 12.05 -13.45 -1.80
C GLY A 392 13.41 -13.25 -1.14
N GLY A 393 14.19 -12.24 -1.57
CA GLY A 393 15.50 -11.92 -1.03
C GLY A 393 15.47 -10.95 0.16
N GLY A 394 14.36 -10.26 0.38
CA GLY A 394 14.18 -9.26 1.45
C GLY A 394 14.99 -7.97 1.24
N GLU A 395 14.92 -7.10 2.24
CA GLU A 395 15.49 -5.74 2.19
C GLU A 395 16.74 -5.60 3.07
N GLY A 396 16.76 -6.22 4.25
CA GLY A 396 17.90 -6.17 5.19
C GLY A 396 18.13 -4.80 5.85
N PRO A 397 19.28 -4.58 6.50
CA PRO A 397 19.63 -3.31 7.15
C PRO A 397 19.67 -2.11 6.19
N ASN A 398 19.32 -0.91 6.69
CA ASN A 398 19.30 0.34 5.92
C ASN A 398 20.14 1.46 6.58
N ALA A 399 21.42 1.18 6.89
CA ALA A 399 22.27 2.14 7.59
C ALA A 399 22.60 3.41 6.77
N GLU A 400 22.47 3.36 5.43
CA GLU A 400 22.81 4.47 4.53
C GLU A 400 21.59 5.36 4.18
N GLY A 401 20.36 4.89 4.42
CA GLY A 401 19.13 5.66 4.22
C GLY A 401 18.56 5.60 2.80
N GLY A 402 18.62 4.43 2.15
CA GLY A 402 17.89 4.20 0.89
C GLY A 402 16.38 4.13 1.11
N SER A 403 15.59 4.36 0.06
CA SER A 403 14.15 4.07 0.10
C SER A 403 13.94 2.57 0.31
N ALA A 404 13.09 2.17 1.27
CA ALA A 404 12.75 0.77 1.50
C ALA A 404 12.20 0.09 0.24
N LYS A 405 11.48 0.83 -0.61
CA LYS A 405 11.03 0.35 -1.94
C LYS A 405 12.18 -0.17 -2.80
N ASN A 406 13.34 0.49 -2.75
CA ASN A 406 14.47 0.25 -3.65
C ASN A 406 15.46 -0.78 -3.09
N LEU A 407 15.24 -1.24 -1.86
CA LEU A 407 16.03 -2.28 -1.21
C LEU A 407 15.44 -3.67 -1.40
N SER A 408 14.21 -3.78 -1.94
CA SER A 408 13.55 -5.06 -2.18
C SER A 408 14.33 -5.93 -3.15
N LYS A 409 14.51 -7.19 -2.77
CA LYS A 409 15.12 -8.22 -3.61
C LYS A 409 14.15 -9.37 -3.80
N GLY A 410 14.08 -9.87 -5.01
CA GLY A 410 13.29 -11.02 -5.38
C GLY A 410 14.11 -12.29 -5.49
N THR A 411 13.46 -13.37 -5.93
CA THR A 411 14.12 -14.63 -6.25
C THR A 411 13.51 -15.28 -7.48
N ILE A 412 14.29 -16.17 -8.09
CA ILE A 412 13.83 -17.19 -9.02
C ILE A 412 14.17 -18.57 -8.43
N ALA A 413 13.17 -19.43 -8.30
CA ALA A 413 13.28 -20.77 -7.75
C ALA A 413 13.06 -21.86 -8.81
N PHE A 414 13.75 -22.99 -8.67
CA PHE A 414 13.76 -24.09 -9.63
C PHE A 414 13.30 -25.39 -8.97
N VAL A 415 12.02 -25.74 -9.14
CA VAL A 415 11.41 -26.91 -8.49
C VAL A 415 11.47 -28.13 -9.41
N ASP A 416 12.09 -29.20 -8.92
CA ASP A 416 12.16 -30.50 -9.61
C ASP A 416 10.91 -31.35 -9.32
N LEU A 417 9.99 -31.42 -10.27
CA LEU A 417 8.72 -32.12 -10.11
C LEU A 417 8.83 -33.65 -10.09
N LEU A 418 9.90 -34.26 -10.63
CA LEU A 418 10.01 -35.74 -10.69
C LEU A 418 10.31 -36.37 -9.33
N GLY A 419 10.98 -35.64 -8.44
CA GLY A 419 11.38 -36.10 -7.10
C GLY A 419 10.51 -35.57 -5.98
N LEU A 420 9.54 -34.71 -6.30
CA LEU A 420 8.75 -33.97 -5.32
C LEU A 420 7.75 -34.87 -4.60
N ASP A 421 7.78 -34.84 -3.28
CA ASP A 421 6.70 -35.32 -2.42
C ASP A 421 5.71 -34.18 -2.19
N LEU A 422 4.61 -34.15 -2.95
CA LEU A 422 3.62 -33.08 -2.90
C LEU A 422 2.88 -33.03 -1.55
N GLU A 423 2.68 -34.17 -0.89
CA GLU A 423 2.03 -34.21 0.43
C GLU A 423 2.93 -33.54 1.48
N ALA A 424 4.22 -33.90 1.49
CA ALA A 424 5.19 -33.26 2.39
C ALA A 424 5.37 -31.76 2.09
N ALA A 425 5.34 -31.37 0.81
CA ALA A 425 5.42 -29.97 0.39
C ALA A 425 4.19 -29.18 0.88
N THR A 426 2.99 -29.74 0.74
CA THR A 426 1.74 -29.17 1.27
C THR A 426 1.84 -28.93 2.77
N GLU A 427 2.32 -29.92 3.54
CA GLU A 427 2.47 -29.74 4.98
C GLU A 427 3.52 -28.67 5.32
N ASP A 428 4.60 -28.54 4.54
CA ASP A 428 5.61 -27.51 4.78
C ASP A 428 5.10 -26.10 4.50
N ALA A 429 4.36 -25.92 3.41
CA ALA A 429 3.69 -24.65 3.10
C ALA A 429 2.70 -24.26 4.22
N ALA A 430 1.88 -25.20 4.69
CA ALA A 430 0.93 -24.97 5.78
C ALA A 430 1.61 -24.59 7.10
N ARG A 431 2.68 -25.30 7.49
CA ARG A 431 3.47 -24.98 8.69
C ARG A 431 4.16 -23.63 8.57
N GLY A 432 4.71 -23.30 7.40
CA GLY A 432 5.37 -22.03 7.14
C GLY A 432 4.41 -20.84 7.32
N PHE A 433 3.19 -20.98 6.79
CA PHE A 433 2.14 -19.99 6.90
C PHE A 433 1.63 -19.80 8.34
N ARG A 434 1.35 -20.90 9.07
CA ARG A 434 0.78 -20.86 10.43
C ARG A 434 1.79 -20.63 11.55
N ARG A 435 3.08 -20.57 11.22
CA ARG A 435 4.20 -20.45 12.16
C ARG A 435 3.95 -19.44 13.29
N PRO A 436 3.59 -18.17 13.06
CA PRO A 436 3.54 -17.20 14.16
C PRO A 436 2.47 -17.55 15.21
N ALA A 437 1.24 -17.85 14.75
CA ALA A 437 0.14 -18.23 15.64
C ALA A 437 0.34 -19.59 16.31
N GLU A 438 1.06 -20.54 15.71
CA GLU A 438 1.34 -21.85 16.33
C GLU A 438 2.49 -21.78 17.36
N LEU A 439 3.41 -20.82 17.22
CA LEU A 439 4.51 -20.67 18.18
C LEU A 439 4.04 -20.14 19.53
N TRP A 440 3.03 -19.26 19.57
CA TRP A 440 2.68 -18.55 20.81
C TRP A 440 1.18 -18.56 21.10
N GLN A 441 0.76 -19.55 21.91
CA GLN A 441 -0.64 -19.77 22.32
C GLN A 441 -0.74 -19.88 23.84
N PRO A 442 -0.57 -18.77 24.59
CA PRO A 442 -0.78 -18.80 26.03
C PRO A 442 -2.25 -19.15 26.35
N ASP A 443 -2.51 -19.94 27.39
CA ASP A 443 -3.86 -20.26 27.86
C ASP A 443 -4.13 -19.54 29.19
N CYS A 444 -4.77 -18.37 29.11
CA CYS A 444 -5.07 -17.53 30.26
C CYS A 444 -6.57 -17.53 30.59
N GLU A 445 -6.98 -17.91 31.80
CA GLU A 445 -8.39 -17.81 32.23
C GLU A 445 -9.00 -16.43 31.96
N ALA A 446 -8.23 -15.38 32.23
CA ALA A 446 -8.52 -14.01 31.82
C ALA A 446 -7.20 -13.26 31.61
N PHE A 447 -7.13 -12.43 30.57
CA PHE A 447 -5.98 -11.58 30.26
C PHE A 447 -6.46 -10.29 29.56
N PRO A 448 -5.73 -9.16 29.65
CA PRO A 448 -6.17 -7.92 29.01
C PRO A 448 -6.38 -8.05 27.50
N VAL A 449 -5.53 -8.84 26.85
CA VAL A 449 -5.74 -9.31 25.48
C VAL A 449 -6.28 -10.73 25.56
N PRO A 450 -7.53 -11.01 25.16
CA PRO A 450 -8.08 -12.36 25.18
C PRO A 450 -7.17 -13.36 24.44
N THR A 451 -6.84 -14.49 25.09
CA THR A 451 -6.06 -15.57 24.45
C THR A 451 -6.91 -16.46 23.55
N GLU A 452 -8.23 -16.37 23.69
CA GLU A 452 -9.22 -16.95 22.79
C GLU A 452 -10.30 -15.89 22.54
N LEU A 453 -10.86 -15.89 21.35
CA LEU A 453 -11.91 -14.95 20.97
C LEU A 453 -13.13 -15.09 21.90
N GLY A 454 -13.67 -13.96 22.34
CA GLY A 454 -14.84 -13.91 23.22
C GLY A 454 -14.55 -14.12 24.71
N ARG A 455 -13.31 -14.44 25.13
CA ARG A 455 -12.95 -14.40 26.56
C ARG A 455 -13.07 -12.96 27.10
N PRO A 456 -13.46 -12.78 28.37
CA PRO A 456 -13.64 -11.44 28.94
C PRO A 456 -12.33 -10.63 28.95
N THR A 457 -12.43 -9.35 28.59
CA THR A 457 -11.33 -8.38 28.73
C THR A 457 -11.76 -7.17 29.55
N PRO A 458 -10.85 -6.58 30.35
CA PRO A 458 -11.05 -5.27 30.95
C PRO A 458 -10.93 -4.12 29.93
N ILE A 459 -10.37 -4.31 28.75
CA ILE A 459 -10.19 -3.24 27.75
C ILE A 459 -11.48 -3.11 26.93
N ARG A 460 -11.95 -1.89 26.72
CA ARG A 460 -13.18 -1.55 25.97
C ARG A 460 -12.93 -0.58 24.81
N HIS A 461 -11.84 0.17 24.90
CA HIS A 461 -11.47 1.20 23.94
C HIS A 461 -10.07 0.93 23.41
N VAL A 462 -9.94 0.96 22.10
CA VAL A 462 -8.69 0.89 21.35
C VAL A 462 -8.52 2.22 20.63
N VAL A 463 -7.39 2.87 20.83
CA VAL A 463 -6.97 4.04 20.05
C VAL A 463 -5.73 3.66 19.25
N LEU A 464 -5.81 3.81 17.93
CA LEU A 464 -4.67 3.66 17.04
C LEU A 464 -4.22 5.06 16.60
N ILE A 465 -3.02 5.45 17.02
CA ILE A 465 -2.36 6.68 16.58
C ILE A 465 -1.35 6.30 15.51
N VAL A 466 -1.54 6.86 14.32
CA VAL A 466 -0.68 6.69 13.15
C VAL A 466 0.07 7.99 12.89
N LYS A 467 1.36 7.86 12.59
CA LYS A 467 2.30 8.94 12.28
C LYS A 467 3.02 8.68 10.96
N GLU A 468 3.89 9.61 10.54
CA GLU A 468 4.56 9.59 9.25
C GLU A 468 6.10 9.54 9.28
N ASN A 469 6.63 8.96 8.21
CA ASN A 469 7.35 7.69 8.15
C ASN A 469 8.72 7.67 8.84
N LYS A 470 8.94 6.77 9.81
CA LYS A 470 10.24 6.60 10.50
C LYS A 470 10.55 5.15 10.87
N THR A 471 11.84 4.85 10.89
CA THR A 471 12.41 3.61 11.41
C THR A 471 12.72 3.74 12.90
N PHE A 472 12.91 2.59 13.56
CA PHE A 472 13.17 2.53 14.99
C PHE A 472 14.40 3.34 15.39
N ASP A 473 15.56 3.12 14.77
CA ASP A 473 16.77 3.86 15.19
C ASP A 473 16.67 5.35 14.91
N THR A 474 15.93 5.75 13.88
CA THR A 474 15.75 7.16 13.54
C THR A 474 15.10 7.93 14.70
N ILE A 475 14.16 7.32 15.44
CA ILE A 475 13.49 7.95 16.59
C ILE A 475 14.12 7.56 17.94
N LEU A 476 14.43 6.26 18.14
CA LEU A 476 14.80 5.68 19.42
C LEU A 476 16.23 5.13 19.45
N GLY A 477 17.06 5.42 18.44
CA GLY A 477 18.45 4.98 18.38
C GLY A 477 19.27 5.44 19.59
N ASP A 478 18.95 6.61 20.15
CA ASP A 478 19.58 7.21 21.32
C ASP A 478 18.88 6.90 22.65
N LEU A 479 17.92 5.97 22.66
CA LEU A 479 17.22 5.56 23.87
C LEU A 479 18.14 4.77 24.82
N GLU A 480 18.42 5.34 25.98
CA GLU A 480 19.20 4.68 27.04
C GLU A 480 18.34 3.75 27.91
N GLN A 481 18.09 2.52 27.43
CA GLN A 481 17.38 1.47 28.17
C GLN A 481 18.18 0.15 28.18
N GLU A 482 18.14 -0.60 29.27
CA GLU A 482 18.85 -1.89 29.34
C GLU A 482 18.17 -2.93 28.45
N GLY A 483 18.97 -3.61 27.60
CA GLY A 483 18.51 -4.71 26.75
C GLY A 483 17.94 -4.30 25.39
N ILE A 484 17.83 -3.00 25.11
CA ILE A 484 17.32 -2.48 23.84
C ILE A 484 18.34 -2.64 22.70
N ASP A 485 17.86 -3.01 21.52
CA ASP A 485 18.65 -3.07 20.29
C ASP A 485 18.56 -1.75 19.50
N ALA A 486 19.38 -0.76 19.86
CA ALA A 486 19.34 0.60 19.33
C ALA A 486 20.73 1.10 18.90
N ASP A 487 20.81 1.84 17.80
CA ASP A 487 22.05 2.50 17.35
C ASP A 487 21.97 4.04 17.45
N PRO A 488 22.66 4.68 18.42
CA PRO A 488 22.61 6.13 18.62
C PRO A 488 23.26 6.92 17.48
N SER A 489 24.05 6.29 16.60
CA SER A 489 24.62 6.95 15.42
C SER A 489 23.60 7.18 14.30
N LEU A 490 22.43 6.53 14.40
CA LEU A 490 21.33 6.61 13.43
C LEU A 490 20.14 7.43 13.93
N ALA A 491 20.18 7.96 15.17
CA ALA A 491 19.13 8.77 15.80
C ALA A 491 18.98 10.17 15.18
N ASP A 492 18.52 10.21 13.92
CA ASP A 492 18.35 11.45 13.18
C ASP A 492 17.23 12.34 13.73
N ASP A 493 16.20 11.72 14.31
CA ASP A 493 15.01 12.34 14.89
C ASP A 493 14.84 11.97 16.38
N GLY A 494 15.94 11.56 17.03
CA GLY A 494 16.01 11.31 18.47
C GLY A 494 15.93 12.58 19.33
N LEU A 495 16.49 12.54 20.53
CA LEU A 495 16.53 13.72 21.39
C LEU A 495 17.36 14.86 20.76
N PRO A 496 16.96 16.14 20.94
CA PRO A 496 15.88 16.63 21.81
C PRO A 496 14.51 16.76 21.10
N TYR A 497 14.31 16.14 19.93
CA TYR A 497 13.11 16.35 19.13
C TYR A 497 11.93 15.49 19.58
N THR A 498 12.20 14.30 20.12
CA THR A 498 11.17 13.30 20.43
C THR A 498 11.11 12.89 21.92
N PRO A 499 11.00 13.85 22.87
CA PRO A 499 10.98 13.54 24.30
C PRO A 499 9.77 12.69 24.73
N ASN A 500 8.63 12.74 24.03
CA ASN A 500 7.48 11.90 24.36
C ASN A 500 7.68 10.45 23.88
N HIS A 501 8.22 10.19 22.68
CA HIS A 501 8.58 8.82 22.30
C HIS A 501 9.53 8.18 23.30
N HIS A 502 10.54 8.92 23.75
CA HIS A 502 11.49 8.46 24.76
C HIS A 502 10.82 8.21 26.12
N ALA A 503 9.96 9.13 26.57
CA ALA A 503 9.22 8.95 27.82
C ALA A 503 8.26 7.75 27.75
N LEU A 504 7.55 7.56 26.64
CA LEU A 504 6.64 6.43 26.46
C LEU A 504 7.38 5.09 26.49
N ALA A 505 8.54 4.99 25.83
CA ALA A 505 9.36 3.77 25.88
C ALA A 505 9.81 3.42 27.31
N LEU A 506 10.25 4.42 28.09
CA LEU A 506 10.72 4.22 29.46
C LEU A 506 9.58 3.98 30.46
N GLU A 507 8.38 4.47 30.18
CA GLU A 507 7.24 4.41 31.10
C GLU A 507 6.31 3.24 30.79
N PHE A 508 6.14 2.84 29.53
CA PHE A 508 5.19 1.81 29.08
C PHE A 508 5.91 0.65 28.38
N ALA A 509 5.17 -0.14 27.60
CA ALA A 509 5.74 -1.20 26.79
C ALA A 509 6.02 -0.67 25.37
N HIS A 510 7.17 -1.04 24.81
CA HIS A 510 7.51 -0.78 23.42
C HIS A 510 8.25 -1.98 22.82
N SER A 511 8.42 -2.00 21.50
CA SER A 511 9.09 -3.10 20.79
C SER A 511 10.34 -2.59 20.06
N ASP A 512 11.44 -3.33 20.19
CA ASP A 512 12.65 -3.15 19.36
C ASP A 512 12.72 -4.18 18.20
N ASN A 513 11.66 -4.98 18.03
CA ASN A 513 11.49 -6.03 17.04
C ASN A 513 10.13 -5.95 16.32
N PHE A 514 9.73 -4.72 15.98
CA PHE A 514 8.48 -4.41 15.29
C PHE A 514 8.72 -3.98 13.83
N TYR A 515 7.93 -4.54 12.90
CA TYR A 515 8.06 -4.30 11.47
C TYR A 515 6.78 -3.79 10.81
N VAL A 516 6.95 -2.83 9.90
CA VAL A 516 5.90 -2.37 9.02
C VAL A 516 5.94 -3.18 7.73
N LEU A 517 4.77 -3.55 7.20
CA LEU A 517 4.65 -4.46 6.04
C LEU A 517 4.57 -3.71 4.71
N ALA A 518 4.43 -2.39 4.76
CA ALA A 518 4.38 -1.50 3.63
C ALA A 518 5.73 -0.78 3.45
N PRO A 519 6.28 -0.71 2.22
CA PRO A 519 7.55 -0.02 1.96
C PRO A 519 7.42 1.50 1.78
N ASN A 520 6.20 2.06 1.74
CA ASN A 520 5.93 3.49 1.58
C ASN A 520 4.55 3.93 2.07
N SER A 521 4.30 5.24 2.05
CA SER A 521 3.12 5.85 2.69
C SER A 521 1.81 5.46 2.01
N ASP A 522 1.76 5.47 0.67
CA ASP A 522 0.53 5.09 -0.04
C ASP A 522 0.10 3.64 0.28
N THR A 523 1.06 2.70 0.28
CA THR A 523 0.76 1.32 0.70
C THR A 523 0.61 1.19 2.21
N GLY A 524 1.24 2.05 3.01
CA GLY A 524 1.11 2.11 4.47
C GLY A 524 -0.31 2.39 4.90
N HIS A 525 -0.92 3.44 4.34
CA HIS A 525 -2.31 3.80 4.62
C HIS A 525 -3.32 2.78 4.06
N LEU A 526 -3.08 2.22 2.88
CA LEU A 526 -3.88 1.11 2.36
C LEU A 526 -3.84 -0.08 3.32
N PHE A 527 -2.66 -0.46 3.79
CA PHE A 527 -2.49 -1.55 4.75
C PHE A 527 -3.16 -1.24 6.07
N LEU A 528 -2.96 -0.06 6.66
CA LEU A 528 -3.50 0.29 7.97
C LEU A 528 -5.04 0.37 8.00
N THR A 529 -5.69 0.48 6.84
CA THR A 529 -7.14 0.55 6.74
C THR A 529 -7.77 -0.76 6.22
N ALA A 530 -6.99 -1.65 5.60
CA ALA A 530 -7.48 -2.92 5.02
C ALA A 530 -6.79 -4.18 5.56
N THR A 531 -5.74 -4.03 6.37
CA THR A 531 -4.86 -5.08 6.89
C THR A 531 -4.18 -5.94 5.81
N HIS A 532 -4.26 -5.52 4.55
CA HIS A 532 -3.82 -6.27 3.39
C HIS A 532 -3.52 -5.31 2.24
N LEU A 533 -2.56 -5.67 1.38
CA LEU A 533 -2.38 -5.04 0.07
C LEU A 533 -2.90 -5.98 -1.00
N THR A 534 -3.79 -5.48 -1.84
CA THR A 534 -4.29 -6.26 -2.97
C THR A 534 -3.19 -6.53 -3.99
N GLU A 535 -3.42 -7.49 -4.88
CA GLU A 535 -2.48 -7.72 -5.98
C GLU A 535 -2.23 -6.48 -6.83
N LEU A 536 -3.24 -5.62 -7.06
CA LEU A 536 -3.02 -4.35 -7.76
C LEU A 536 -2.02 -3.47 -7.01
N ALA A 537 -2.26 -3.22 -5.72
CA ALA A 537 -1.38 -2.40 -4.91
C ALA A 537 0.04 -2.95 -4.88
N GLU A 538 0.19 -4.27 -4.76
CA GLU A 538 1.47 -4.98 -4.76
C GLU A 538 2.22 -4.90 -6.10
N ARG A 539 1.51 -4.66 -7.22
CA ARG A 539 2.12 -4.47 -8.54
C ARG A 539 2.46 -3.01 -8.85
N THR A 540 1.65 -2.07 -8.38
CA THR A 540 1.75 -0.67 -8.82
C THR A 540 2.51 0.25 -7.86
N TYR A 541 2.76 -0.14 -6.60
CA TYR A 541 3.48 0.73 -5.64
C TYR A 541 4.92 1.10 -6.06
N LEU A 542 5.48 0.32 -6.99
CA LEU A 542 6.80 0.53 -7.58
C LEU A 542 6.79 1.49 -8.78
N GLU A 543 5.62 2.00 -9.19
CA GLU A 543 5.44 2.86 -10.38
C GLU A 543 5.21 4.34 -10.02
N ASP A 544 5.09 4.62 -8.73
CA ASP A 544 4.45 5.78 -8.11
C ASP A 544 5.06 7.17 -8.42
N VAL A 545 6.21 7.26 -9.10
CA VAL A 545 7.03 8.51 -9.04
C VAL A 545 7.56 9.10 -10.32
N ARG A 546 7.48 8.42 -11.46
CA ARG A 546 8.07 8.99 -12.68
C ARG A 546 7.15 9.98 -13.39
N HIS A 547 5.84 9.69 -13.51
CA HIS A 547 4.91 10.60 -14.20
C HIS A 547 3.50 10.71 -13.57
N GLY A 548 3.29 10.24 -12.33
CA GLY A 548 1.96 10.28 -11.70
C GLY A 548 0.93 9.36 -12.37
N ALA A 549 1.39 8.30 -13.05
CA ALA A 549 0.58 7.35 -13.82
C ALA A 549 -0.55 6.70 -12.99
N PHE A 550 -0.37 6.57 -11.67
CA PHE A 550 -1.41 6.16 -10.74
C PHE A 550 -1.83 7.36 -9.88
N GLY A 551 -2.70 8.20 -10.45
CA GLY A 551 -3.09 9.47 -9.87
C GLY A 551 -3.63 9.39 -8.44
N THR A 552 -3.10 10.28 -7.57
CA THR A 552 -3.58 10.66 -6.23
C THR A 552 -3.53 9.59 -5.13
N TYR A 553 -3.25 10.06 -3.90
CA TYR A 553 -3.38 9.33 -2.64
C TYR A 553 -4.54 8.34 -2.74
N PRO A 554 -4.31 7.01 -2.69
CA PRO A 554 -5.34 6.04 -3.01
C PRO A 554 -6.40 6.04 -1.90
N VAL A 555 -7.34 7.00 -1.98
CA VAL A 555 -8.53 7.04 -1.12
C VAL A 555 -9.37 5.77 -1.33
N GLN A 556 -9.15 5.10 -2.46
CA GLN A 556 -9.79 3.86 -2.81
C GLN A 556 -8.78 2.87 -3.39
N GLU A 557 -8.83 1.65 -2.89
CA GLU A 557 -8.24 0.49 -3.57
C GLU A 557 -9.29 -0.09 -4.52
N LEU A 558 -9.05 -0.01 -5.83
CA LEU A 558 -10.02 -0.45 -6.86
C LEU A 558 -10.22 -1.96 -6.87
N SER A 559 -9.17 -2.70 -6.47
CA SER A 559 -9.16 -4.17 -6.43
C SER A 559 -9.51 -4.74 -5.05
N SER A 560 -10.08 -3.92 -4.15
CA SER A 560 -10.37 -4.38 -2.79
C SER A 560 -11.24 -5.64 -2.80
N PRO A 561 -10.98 -6.59 -1.87
CA PRO A 561 -11.84 -7.74 -1.70
C PRO A 561 -13.31 -7.32 -1.47
N ARG A 562 -14.23 -8.18 -1.89
CA ARG A 562 -15.68 -7.95 -1.71
C ARG A 562 -16.11 -7.77 -0.25
N GLY A 563 -15.32 -8.29 0.69
CA GLY A 563 -15.54 -8.17 2.14
C GLY A 563 -15.31 -6.76 2.70
N GLY A 564 -14.80 -5.82 1.89
CA GLY A 564 -14.50 -4.47 2.34
C GLY A 564 -13.11 -4.39 2.98
N ASN A 565 -12.97 -3.54 4.00
CA ASN A 565 -11.72 -3.26 4.70
C ASN A 565 -11.91 -3.33 6.22
N PHE A 566 -10.90 -2.96 7.01
CA PHE A 566 -10.94 -3.07 8.47
C PHE A 566 -12.02 -2.20 9.11
N PHE A 567 -12.30 -1.01 8.56
CA PHE A 567 -13.37 -0.16 9.06
C PHE A 567 -14.75 -0.76 8.80
N THR A 568 -15.01 -1.28 7.60
CA THR A 568 -16.28 -1.95 7.32
C THR A 568 -16.44 -3.21 8.18
N HIS A 569 -15.36 -3.97 8.37
CA HIS A 569 -15.33 -5.16 9.22
C HIS A 569 -15.74 -4.87 10.65
N LEU A 570 -15.15 -3.85 11.28
CA LEU A 570 -15.50 -3.45 12.64
C LEU A 570 -16.96 -2.98 12.74
N HIS A 571 -17.43 -2.17 11.79
CA HIS A 571 -18.82 -1.70 11.76
C HIS A 571 -19.81 -2.87 11.62
N ASP A 572 -19.53 -3.80 10.71
CA ASP A 572 -20.40 -4.97 10.45
C ASP A 572 -20.49 -5.91 11.67
N HIS A 573 -19.50 -5.85 12.57
CA HIS A 573 -19.52 -6.55 13.87
C HIS A 573 -20.03 -5.69 15.04
N GLY A 574 -20.60 -4.52 14.76
CA GLY A 574 -21.24 -3.66 15.76
C GLY A 574 -20.27 -2.89 16.65
N VAL A 575 -19.00 -2.76 16.25
CA VAL A 575 -18.01 -1.93 16.95
C VAL A 575 -18.24 -0.46 16.61
N SER A 576 -18.32 0.40 17.62
CA SER A 576 -18.40 1.86 17.38
C SER A 576 -17.06 2.44 16.92
N LEU A 577 -17.11 3.30 15.89
CA LEU A 577 -15.92 3.83 15.19
C LEU A 577 -15.80 5.35 15.32
N ARG A 578 -14.56 5.83 15.40
CA ARG A 578 -14.22 7.24 15.20
C ARG A 578 -12.94 7.40 14.40
N ILE A 579 -12.97 8.21 13.34
CA ILE A 579 -11.81 8.44 12.47
C ILE A 579 -11.44 9.93 12.46
N PHE A 580 -10.17 10.23 12.74
CA PHE A 580 -9.59 11.57 12.69
C PHE A 580 -8.44 11.62 11.70
N GLY A 581 -8.58 12.43 10.64
CA GLY A 581 -7.50 12.74 9.69
C GLY A 581 -7.23 11.69 8.60
N GLU A 582 -7.88 10.53 8.65
CA GLU A 582 -7.72 9.45 7.66
C GLU A 582 -8.88 9.42 6.66
N ILE A 583 -8.53 9.35 5.37
CA ILE A 583 -9.49 9.25 4.27
C ILE A 583 -9.39 7.90 3.55
N VAL A 584 -8.24 7.21 3.59
CA VAL A 584 -8.08 5.91 2.96
C VAL A 584 -9.05 4.91 3.58
N GLY A 585 -9.68 4.12 2.71
CA GLY A 585 -10.68 3.14 3.13
C GLY A 585 -12.01 3.71 3.60
N THR A 586 -12.16 5.03 3.77
CA THR A 586 -13.42 5.65 4.23
C THR A 586 -14.49 5.70 3.14
N SER A 587 -14.08 5.55 1.88
CA SER A 587 -14.97 5.46 0.70
C SER A 587 -15.76 4.15 0.65
N LYS A 588 -15.32 3.11 1.37
CA LYS A 588 -15.93 1.78 1.34
C LYS A 588 -17.27 1.73 2.06
N ARG A 589 -18.10 0.77 1.63
CA ARG A 589 -19.44 0.54 2.17
C ARG A 589 -19.46 -0.75 2.98
N ALA A 590 -20.02 -0.67 4.19
CA ALA A 590 -20.37 -1.80 5.02
C ALA A 590 -21.50 -2.64 4.40
N ALA A 591 -21.75 -3.83 4.96
CA ALA A 591 -22.79 -4.75 4.50
C ALA A 591 -24.21 -4.14 4.52
N ASP A 592 -24.47 -3.20 5.44
CA ASP A 592 -25.73 -2.46 5.52
C ASP A 592 -25.83 -1.25 4.57
N GLY A 593 -24.78 -0.97 3.78
CA GLY A 593 -24.68 0.13 2.83
C GLY A 593 -24.10 1.44 3.40
N THR A 594 -23.81 1.50 4.71
CA THR A 594 -23.20 2.65 5.38
C THR A 594 -21.82 2.95 4.80
N VAL A 595 -21.54 4.21 4.51
CA VAL A 595 -20.23 4.66 4.01
C VAL A 595 -19.33 4.99 5.20
N MET A 596 -18.11 4.47 5.23
CA MET A 596 -17.21 4.63 6.39
C MET A 596 -16.82 6.10 6.67
N ALA A 597 -16.86 6.98 5.65
CA ALA A 597 -16.66 8.42 5.79
C ALA A 597 -17.66 9.10 6.74
N GLU A 598 -18.79 8.46 7.08
CA GLU A 598 -19.72 8.95 8.09
C GLU A 598 -19.12 8.94 9.51
N PHE A 599 -18.10 8.12 9.76
CA PHE A 599 -17.37 8.05 11.03
C PHE A 599 -16.19 9.03 11.10
N SER A 600 -15.83 9.67 9.99
CA SER A 600 -14.78 10.68 9.92
C SER A 600 -15.23 12.02 10.51
N ASP A 601 -14.35 12.66 11.29
CA ASP A 601 -14.65 13.97 11.85
C ASP A 601 -14.43 15.12 10.87
N SER A 602 -15.48 15.59 10.23
CA SER A 602 -15.40 16.75 9.34
C SER A 602 -14.97 18.06 10.02
N ARG A 603 -15.00 18.12 11.37
CA ARG A 603 -14.55 19.28 12.14
C ARG A 603 -13.07 19.18 12.57
N PHE A 604 -12.41 18.03 12.35
CA PHE A 604 -11.03 17.82 12.78
C PHE A 604 -10.13 18.86 12.11
N PRO A 605 -9.21 19.52 12.84
CA PRO A 605 -8.29 20.47 12.25
C PRO A 605 -7.50 19.82 11.10
N GLY A 606 -7.47 20.48 9.94
CA GLY A 606 -6.91 19.89 8.72
C GLY A 606 -7.94 19.15 7.84
N GLY A 607 -9.12 18.82 8.37
CA GLY A 607 -10.19 18.10 7.67
C GLY A 607 -10.00 16.58 7.74
N PRO A 608 -10.79 15.81 6.98
CA PRO A 608 -10.62 14.35 6.91
C PRO A 608 -9.41 13.94 6.06
N PHE A 609 -8.66 14.88 5.49
CA PHE A 609 -7.52 14.65 4.62
C PHE A 609 -6.21 15.02 5.32
N THR A 610 -5.11 14.43 4.87
CA THR A 610 -3.76 14.78 5.30
C THR A 610 -3.46 16.24 4.98
N ASN A 611 -3.20 17.04 6.02
CA ASN A 611 -2.91 18.46 5.89
C ASN A 611 -1.72 18.84 6.76
N TYR A 612 -0.57 19.01 6.11
CA TYR A 612 0.71 19.34 6.73
C TYR A 612 0.87 20.83 7.10
N THR A 613 -0.12 21.67 6.77
CA THR A 613 -0.10 23.11 7.10
C THR A 613 -0.69 23.41 8.46
N ILE A 614 -1.48 22.48 9.00
CA ILE A 614 -2.06 22.54 10.35
C ILE A 614 -1.15 21.77 11.29
N THR A 615 -0.80 22.38 12.42
CA THR A 615 0.06 21.72 13.41
C THR A 615 -0.63 20.49 13.99
N ASP A 616 0.13 19.45 14.28
CA ASP A 616 -0.41 18.27 14.94
C ASP A 616 -0.79 18.60 16.38
N GLU A 617 -0.16 19.60 17.00
CA GLU A 617 -0.62 20.10 18.29
C GLU A 617 -2.06 20.64 18.24
N GLU A 618 -2.44 21.38 17.20
CA GLU A 618 -3.82 21.86 17.03
C GLU A 618 -4.80 20.67 16.88
N LYS A 619 -4.42 19.66 16.09
CA LYS A 619 -5.17 18.42 15.93
C LYS A 619 -5.32 17.66 17.25
N ALA A 620 -4.23 17.49 17.98
CA ALA A 620 -4.19 16.80 19.27
C ALA A 620 -5.00 17.51 20.34
N ARG A 621 -4.89 18.84 20.46
CA ARG A 621 -5.69 19.63 21.41
C ARG A 621 -7.17 19.48 21.15
N TYR A 622 -7.57 19.45 19.89
CA TYR A 622 -8.95 19.22 19.51
C TYR A 622 -9.45 17.82 19.92
N VAL A 623 -8.65 16.77 19.73
CA VAL A 623 -9.01 15.40 20.14
C VAL A 623 -9.06 15.31 21.67
N ALA A 624 -8.06 15.85 22.35
CA ALA A 624 -7.99 15.92 23.81
C ALA A 624 -9.21 16.63 24.43
N ASP A 625 -9.66 17.73 23.82
CA ASP A 625 -10.84 18.46 24.28
C ASP A 625 -12.11 17.61 24.19
N ARG A 626 -12.28 16.76 23.17
CA ARG A 626 -13.45 15.86 23.09
C ARG A 626 -13.42 14.74 24.10
N ILE A 627 -12.25 14.17 24.33
CA ILE A 627 -12.06 13.11 25.32
C ILE A 627 -12.37 13.65 26.72
N LEU A 628 -11.83 14.82 27.07
CA LEU A 628 -11.91 15.37 28.43
C LEU A 628 -13.19 16.15 28.71
N ARG A 629 -13.72 16.90 27.73
CA ARG A 629 -14.88 17.80 27.94
C ARG A 629 -16.19 17.17 27.49
N ASP A 630 -16.19 16.57 26.30
CA ASP A 630 -17.41 16.02 25.71
C ASP A 630 -17.70 14.61 26.22
N GLY A 631 -16.68 13.91 26.75
CA GLY A 631 -16.82 12.56 27.28
C GLY A 631 -17.13 11.54 26.20
N GLU A 632 -16.53 11.72 25.02
CA GLU A 632 -16.73 10.87 23.84
C GLU A 632 -15.49 10.02 23.58
N LEU A 633 -15.65 8.69 23.59
CA LEU A 633 -14.65 7.74 23.09
C LEU A 633 -15.34 6.50 22.50
N ALA A 634 -15.07 6.21 21.24
CA ALA A 634 -15.58 5.04 20.54
C ALA A 634 -14.83 3.77 20.98
N GLN A 635 -15.36 2.58 20.66
CA GLN A 635 -14.64 1.33 20.92
C GLN A 635 -13.35 1.26 20.10
N PHE A 636 -13.36 1.76 18.87
CA PHE A 636 -12.17 1.93 18.05
C PHE A 636 -12.06 3.38 17.57
N THR A 637 -10.90 4.00 17.83
CA THR A 637 -10.58 5.36 17.37
C THR A 637 -9.28 5.34 16.57
N TYR A 638 -9.33 5.82 15.33
CA TYR A 638 -8.16 6.06 14.48
C TYR A 638 -7.79 7.54 14.51
N LEU A 639 -6.51 7.85 14.73
CA LEU A 639 -5.99 9.21 14.72
C LEU A 639 -4.71 9.29 13.89
N LEU A 640 -4.76 10.06 12.80
CA LEU A 640 -3.59 10.42 12.01
C LEU A 640 -2.96 11.73 12.53
N LEU A 641 -1.67 11.69 12.83
CA LEU A 641 -0.81 12.85 13.12
C LEU A 641 0.33 12.85 12.09
N PRO A 642 0.21 13.58 10.97
CA PRO A 642 1.09 13.36 9.82
C PRO A 642 2.27 14.34 9.68
N ASN A 643 2.43 15.35 10.55
CA ASN A 643 3.40 16.42 10.28
C ASN A 643 4.87 15.97 10.32
N ASP A 644 5.21 14.86 10.97
CA ASP A 644 6.58 14.33 10.94
C ASP A 644 7.00 13.75 9.57
N HIS A 645 6.10 13.72 8.59
CA HIS A 645 6.44 13.60 7.16
C HIS A 645 7.44 14.68 6.71
N GLY A 646 7.29 15.91 7.21
CA GLY A 646 8.14 17.05 6.87
C GLY A 646 7.81 17.71 5.51
N ASN A 647 8.19 18.98 5.36
CA ASN A 647 8.01 19.79 4.13
C ASN A 647 9.36 20.21 3.51
N GLY A 648 10.36 19.35 3.65
CA GLY A 648 11.73 19.63 3.23
C GLY A 648 12.27 20.92 3.84
N THR A 649 12.85 21.77 3.00
CA THR A 649 13.51 23.02 3.43
C THR A 649 12.90 24.28 2.80
N ARG A 650 11.63 24.20 2.39
CA ARG A 650 10.94 25.30 1.69
C ARG A 650 10.91 26.57 2.56
N PRO A 651 11.38 27.73 2.07
CA PRO A 651 11.41 28.95 2.89
C PRO A 651 10.02 29.35 3.40
N GLY A 652 9.96 29.76 4.67
CA GLY A 652 8.73 30.16 5.35
C GLY A 652 7.90 29.01 5.92
N THR A 653 8.26 27.74 5.68
CA THR A 653 7.64 26.57 6.33
C THR A 653 8.43 26.16 7.58
N PRO A 654 7.81 25.41 8.51
CA PRO A 654 8.53 24.80 9.63
C PRO A 654 9.72 23.96 9.17
N SER A 655 10.82 23.98 9.92
CA SER A 655 11.96 23.10 9.68
C SER A 655 11.61 21.62 9.94
N PRO A 656 12.30 20.65 9.32
CA PRO A 656 12.06 19.23 9.57
C PRO A 656 12.02 18.87 11.06
N GLU A 657 12.99 19.36 11.84
CA GLU A 657 13.08 19.08 13.27
C GLU A 657 11.95 19.75 14.07
N SER A 658 11.48 20.92 13.62
CA SER A 658 10.32 21.58 14.22
C SER A 658 9.03 20.79 13.98
N MET A 659 8.91 20.09 12.86
CA MET A 659 7.73 19.29 12.53
C MET A 659 7.73 17.95 13.29
N VAL A 660 8.89 17.32 13.43
CA VAL A 660 9.06 16.14 14.30
C VAL A 660 8.73 16.45 15.76
N ALA A 661 9.27 17.56 16.29
CA ALA A 661 8.95 17.99 17.66
C ALA A 661 7.48 18.43 17.82
N ASP A 662 6.84 18.89 16.74
CA ASP A 662 5.42 19.23 16.73
C ASP A 662 4.54 18.01 16.92
N ASN A 663 4.84 16.98 16.12
CA ASN A 663 4.16 15.71 16.13
C ASN A 663 4.36 14.92 17.44
N ASP A 664 5.60 14.84 17.94
CA ASP A 664 5.91 14.14 19.21
C ASP A 664 5.11 14.72 20.39
N TYR A 665 5.05 16.05 20.48
CA TYR A 665 4.25 16.72 21.51
C TYR A 665 2.74 16.48 21.32
N ALA A 666 2.26 16.49 20.08
CA ALA A 666 0.86 16.22 19.75
C ALA A 666 0.41 14.83 20.21
N MET A 667 1.22 13.80 19.91
CA MET A 667 1.02 12.45 20.42
C MET A 667 0.96 12.45 21.96
N GLY A 668 1.93 13.10 22.61
CA GLY A 668 1.99 13.23 24.07
C GLY A 668 0.72 13.86 24.66
N LEU A 669 0.20 14.92 24.05
CA LEU A 669 -1.02 15.61 24.49
C LEU A 669 -2.26 14.71 24.46
N VAL A 670 -2.43 13.90 23.40
CA VAL A 670 -3.58 12.99 23.29
C VAL A 670 -3.50 11.90 24.34
N ILE A 671 -2.31 11.32 24.55
CA ILE A 671 -2.09 10.26 25.55
C ILE A 671 -2.26 10.80 26.98
N ASP A 672 -1.74 12.00 27.27
CA ASP A 672 -1.94 12.68 28.55
C ASP A 672 -3.44 12.88 28.84
N ALA A 673 -4.20 13.38 27.86
CA ALA A 673 -5.64 13.54 27.97
C ALA A 673 -6.38 12.21 28.18
N LEU A 674 -6.06 11.17 27.40
CA LEU A 674 -6.64 9.83 27.57
C LEU A 674 -6.36 9.28 28.97
N SER A 675 -5.13 9.40 29.45
CA SER A 675 -4.69 8.84 30.74
C SER A 675 -5.29 9.55 31.97
N ARG A 676 -5.83 10.76 31.77
CA ARG A 676 -6.57 11.53 32.79
C ARG A 676 -8.08 11.40 32.67
N SER A 677 -8.56 10.77 31.60
CA SER A 677 -9.99 10.58 31.35
C SER A 677 -10.59 9.46 32.21
N THR A 678 -11.92 9.43 32.28
CA THR A 678 -12.65 8.32 32.90
C THR A 678 -12.52 7.00 32.12
N PHE A 679 -12.08 7.06 30.85
CA PHE A 679 -11.92 5.88 30.00
C PHE A 679 -10.61 5.15 30.25
N TRP A 680 -9.58 5.83 30.77
CA TRP A 680 -8.22 5.29 30.97
C TRP A 680 -8.16 3.85 31.50
N PRO A 681 -8.95 3.46 32.53
CA PRO A 681 -8.91 2.10 33.08
C PRO A 681 -9.22 0.98 32.07
N HIS A 682 -9.88 1.33 30.97
CA HIS A 682 -10.40 0.43 29.95
C HIS A 682 -9.85 0.76 28.54
N THR A 683 -8.77 1.53 28.44
CA THR A 683 -8.20 1.97 27.17
C THR A 683 -6.82 1.36 26.92
N VAL A 684 -6.58 0.99 25.67
CA VAL A 684 -5.23 0.79 25.13
C VAL A 684 -5.02 1.76 23.97
N VAL A 685 -3.80 2.31 23.90
CA VAL A 685 -3.34 3.12 22.77
C VAL A 685 -2.17 2.39 22.11
N PHE A 686 -2.26 2.20 20.80
CA PHE A 686 -1.16 1.78 19.95
C PHE A 686 -0.63 3.01 19.20
N VAL A 687 0.68 3.21 19.23
CA VAL A 687 1.34 4.26 18.42
C VAL A 687 2.31 3.58 17.47
N LEU A 688 2.18 3.85 16.18
CA LEU A 688 3.03 3.35 15.12
C LEU A 688 3.17 4.38 13.98
N GLU A 689 4.19 4.19 13.15
CA GLU A 689 4.34 4.88 11.86
C GLU A 689 3.53 4.14 10.78
N ASP A 690 3.20 4.81 9.67
CA ASP A 690 2.53 4.22 8.49
C ASP A 690 3.46 3.42 7.58
N ASP A 691 4.74 3.79 7.51
CA ASP A 691 5.81 3.06 6.84
C ASP A 691 7.21 3.58 7.28
N PRO A 692 8.33 3.03 6.77
CA PRO A 692 9.68 3.44 7.15
C PRO A 692 10.34 4.44 6.18
N GLN A 693 9.79 4.54 4.97
CA GLN A 693 10.23 5.28 3.79
C GLN A 693 11.75 5.16 3.56
N GLY A 694 12.48 6.27 3.68
CA GLY A 694 13.93 6.35 3.45
C GLY A 694 14.77 6.55 4.72
N SER A 695 14.20 6.27 5.89
CA SER A 695 14.87 6.48 7.18
C SER A 695 15.85 5.35 7.51
N ARG A 696 16.84 5.62 8.39
CA ARG A 696 17.99 4.74 8.62
C ARG A 696 17.75 3.79 9.78
N ASP A 697 18.14 2.53 9.59
CA ASP A 697 18.05 1.50 10.64
C ASP A 697 19.15 0.44 10.48
N HIS A 698 19.73 -0.01 11.59
CA HIS A 698 20.82 -0.99 11.60
C HIS A 698 20.35 -2.45 11.54
N VAL A 699 19.08 -2.73 11.85
CA VAL A 699 18.51 -4.09 11.83
C VAL A 699 17.79 -4.36 10.52
N HIS A 700 16.85 -3.49 10.14
CA HIS A 700 16.05 -3.70 8.93
C HIS A 700 15.45 -2.39 8.40
N ALA A 701 15.39 -2.26 7.08
CA ALA A 701 14.75 -1.15 6.37
C ALA A 701 13.28 -0.93 6.74
N SER A 702 12.63 -1.95 7.29
CA SER A 702 11.20 -1.94 7.67
C SER A 702 10.98 -2.00 9.18
N ARG A 703 12.04 -1.91 9.99
CA ARG A 703 11.90 -1.87 11.45
C ARG A 703 11.39 -0.50 11.86
N SER A 704 10.32 -0.45 12.64
CA SER A 704 9.69 0.81 13.06
C SER A 704 9.37 0.81 14.55
N VAL A 705 8.74 1.87 15.01
CA VAL A 705 8.38 2.10 16.41
C VAL A 705 6.98 1.55 16.68
N LEU A 706 6.84 0.81 17.78
CA LEU A 706 5.56 0.45 18.37
C LEU A 706 5.56 0.79 19.85
N HIS A 707 4.63 1.64 20.29
CA HIS A 707 4.31 1.84 21.71
C HIS A 707 2.96 1.24 22.05
N VAL A 708 2.87 0.55 23.20
CA VAL A 708 1.63 0.07 23.79
C VAL A 708 1.41 0.79 25.12
N VAL A 709 0.44 1.70 25.13
CA VAL A 709 0.17 2.61 26.25
C VAL A 709 -1.19 2.29 26.86
N SER A 710 -1.19 1.77 28.08
CA SER A 710 -2.40 1.35 28.80
C SER A 710 -2.10 1.18 30.29
N PRO A 711 -3.09 1.23 31.20
CA PRO A 711 -2.89 0.72 32.55
C PRO A 711 -2.48 -0.75 32.56
N TRP A 712 -2.87 -1.50 31.53
CA TRP A 712 -2.60 -2.93 31.41
C TRP A 712 -1.27 -3.23 30.71
N ALA A 713 -0.60 -2.22 30.16
CA ALA A 713 0.71 -2.38 29.58
C ALA A 713 1.77 -2.58 30.68
N ARG A 714 2.78 -3.41 30.42
CA ARG A 714 3.91 -3.55 31.34
C ARG A 714 4.73 -2.26 31.30
N ARG A 715 5.01 -1.69 32.47
CA ARG A 715 5.76 -0.43 32.61
C ARG A 715 7.24 -0.66 32.31
N GLY A 716 7.84 0.19 31.48
CA GLY A 716 9.27 0.17 31.12
C GLY A 716 9.73 -1.15 30.51
N PHE A 717 8.89 -1.79 29.70
CA PHE A 717 9.15 -3.11 29.14
C PHE A 717 9.54 -3.04 27.66
N VAL A 718 10.68 -3.65 27.30
CA VAL A 718 11.09 -3.88 25.91
C VAL A 718 10.62 -5.26 25.48
N SER A 719 9.74 -5.31 24.48
CA SER A 719 9.43 -6.54 23.78
C SER A 719 10.49 -6.81 22.72
N HIS A 720 10.99 -8.04 22.72
CA HIS A 720 11.87 -8.58 21.68
C HIS A 720 11.12 -9.57 20.78
N ALA A 721 9.83 -9.78 21.01
CA ALA A 721 9.02 -10.65 20.18
C ALA A 721 8.89 -10.05 18.78
N HIS A 722 9.09 -10.88 17.75
CA HIS A 722 8.83 -10.51 16.36
C HIS A 722 7.37 -10.08 16.27
N SER A 723 7.18 -8.79 16.03
CA SER A 723 5.87 -8.14 15.93
C SER A 723 5.79 -7.30 14.67
N HIS A 724 4.57 -7.03 14.21
CA HIS A 724 4.31 -6.29 12.98
C HIS A 724 2.88 -5.73 12.97
N TYR A 725 2.47 -5.02 11.91
CA TYR A 725 1.10 -4.50 11.78
C TYR A 725 0.02 -5.53 12.12
N LEU A 726 0.12 -6.73 11.53
CA LEU A 726 -0.88 -7.76 11.78
C LEU A 726 -0.90 -8.22 13.26
N SER A 727 0.21 -8.16 14.00
CA SER A 727 0.21 -8.39 15.45
C SER A 727 -0.66 -7.37 16.20
N VAL A 728 -0.62 -6.10 15.77
CA VAL A 728 -1.46 -5.02 16.32
C VAL A 728 -2.92 -5.30 15.99
N PHE A 729 -3.26 -5.55 14.72
CA PHE A 729 -4.64 -5.84 14.31
C PHE A 729 -5.20 -7.10 14.97
N ALA A 730 -4.44 -8.20 15.01
CA ALA A 730 -4.81 -9.42 15.72
C ALA A 730 -5.06 -9.19 17.23
N THR A 731 -4.33 -8.25 17.83
CA THR A 731 -4.54 -7.82 19.23
C THR A 731 -5.83 -7.00 19.37
N ILE A 732 -6.09 -6.07 18.45
CA ILE A 732 -7.29 -5.23 18.40
C ILE A 732 -8.55 -6.08 18.24
N GLU A 733 -8.55 -7.01 17.29
CA GLU A 733 -9.67 -7.91 17.01
C GLU A 733 -10.04 -8.74 18.25
N ARG A 734 -9.03 -9.28 18.94
CA ARG A 734 -9.21 -10.03 20.20
C ARG A 734 -9.81 -9.16 21.31
N ILE A 735 -9.33 -7.93 21.48
CA ILE A 735 -9.85 -6.99 22.49
C ILE A 735 -11.31 -6.62 22.19
N LEU A 736 -11.62 -6.35 20.92
CA LEU A 736 -12.95 -5.92 20.49
C LEU A 736 -13.92 -7.08 20.32
N GLY A 737 -13.43 -8.32 20.35
CA GLY A 737 -14.23 -9.54 20.25
C GLY A 737 -14.77 -9.78 18.85
N VAL A 738 -14.05 -9.35 17.81
CA VAL A 738 -14.40 -9.59 16.40
C VAL A 738 -13.49 -10.68 15.82
N PRO A 739 -13.98 -11.51 14.89
CA PRO A 739 -13.14 -12.49 14.20
C PRO A 739 -12.06 -11.78 13.35
N PRO A 740 -10.98 -12.50 12.97
CA PRO A 740 -10.00 -11.97 12.03
C PRO A 740 -10.64 -11.53 10.72
N LEU A 741 -10.23 -10.38 10.18
CA LEU A 741 -10.68 -9.92 8.85
C LEU A 741 -10.20 -10.87 7.75
N GLY A 742 -8.93 -11.28 7.80
CA GLY A 742 -8.32 -12.18 6.83
C GLY A 742 -7.44 -13.25 7.48
N ARG A 743 -6.87 -14.09 6.63
CA ARG A 743 -5.91 -15.13 7.05
C ARG A 743 -4.57 -14.58 7.56
N PRO A 744 -4.03 -13.42 7.10
CA PRO A 744 -2.81 -12.86 7.68
C PRO A 744 -2.96 -12.49 9.16
N GLU A 745 -4.05 -11.84 9.56
CA GLU A 745 -4.30 -11.47 10.97
C GLU A 745 -4.64 -12.71 11.81
N ALA A 746 -5.36 -13.68 11.22
CA ALA A 746 -5.68 -14.94 11.89
C ALA A 746 -4.44 -15.76 12.28
N THR A 747 -3.33 -15.60 11.54
CA THR A 747 -2.07 -16.31 11.78
C THR A 747 -0.98 -15.47 12.44
N ALA A 748 -1.24 -14.19 12.70
CA ALA A 748 -0.31 -13.31 13.39
C ALA A 748 -0.26 -13.60 14.90
N ALA A 749 0.94 -13.45 15.48
CA ALA A 749 1.15 -13.54 16.92
C ALA A 749 0.71 -12.23 17.59
N PRO A 750 -0.26 -12.23 18.54
CA PRO A 750 -0.68 -11.04 19.27
C PRO A 750 0.38 -10.54 20.25
N LEU A 751 0.27 -9.30 20.71
CA LEU A 751 1.27 -8.60 21.53
C LEU A 751 1.23 -8.97 23.02
N TYR A 752 1.05 -10.26 23.38
CA TYR A 752 0.73 -10.67 24.76
C TYR A 752 1.77 -10.24 25.81
N ASP A 753 3.05 -10.30 25.47
CA ASP A 753 4.17 -10.02 26.38
C ASP A 753 4.25 -8.54 26.79
N MET A 754 3.62 -7.64 26.03
CA MET A 754 3.54 -6.21 26.32
C MET A 754 2.49 -5.89 27.39
N PHE A 755 1.64 -6.85 27.78
CA PHE A 755 0.58 -6.67 28.79
C PHE A 755 0.88 -7.42 30.09
N GLY A 756 0.32 -6.90 31.19
CA GLY A 756 0.38 -7.49 32.52
C GLY A 756 -1.01 -7.70 33.11
N THR A 757 -1.10 -8.53 34.15
CA THR A 757 -2.40 -8.85 34.78
C THR A 757 -2.79 -7.88 35.90
N THR A 758 -1.90 -6.96 36.28
CA THR A 758 -2.15 -5.95 37.32
C THR A 758 -2.11 -4.56 36.69
N PRO A 759 -3.22 -3.80 36.72
CA PRO A 759 -3.26 -2.49 36.09
C PRO A 759 -2.51 -1.43 36.91
N ASP A 760 -1.78 -0.55 36.23
CA ASP A 760 -1.20 0.68 36.78
C ASP A 760 -1.92 1.91 36.20
N PHE A 761 -2.79 2.52 37.01
CA PHE A 761 -3.59 3.67 36.58
C PHE A 761 -2.83 5.01 36.62
N THR A 762 -1.51 5.00 36.84
CA THR A 762 -0.70 6.23 36.83
C THR A 762 -0.87 6.95 35.48
N PRO A 763 -1.36 8.20 35.46
CA PRO A 763 -1.49 8.96 34.23
C PRO A 763 -0.12 9.23 33.60
N TYR A 764 -0.09 9.32 32.28
CA TYR A 764 1.05 9.87 31.57
C TYR A 764 1.12 11.38 31.79
N GLU A 765 2.31 11.97 31.66
CA GLU A 765 2.52 13.42 31.66
C GLU A 765 3.24 13.81 30.37
N ALA A 766 2.55 14.53 29.49
CA ALA A 766 3.12 14.99 28.23
C ALA A 766 4.37 15.83 28.48
N ARG A 767 5.44 15.53 27.73
CA ARG A 767 6.68 16.29 27.79
C ARG A 767 6.60 17.45 26.82
N GLU A 768 6.80 18.65 27.33
CA GLU A 768 6.87 19.87 26.52
C GLU A 768 8.02 19.78 25.50
N ARG A 769 7.86 20.49 24.39
CA ARG A 769 8.89 20.53 23.34
C ARG A 769 10.18 21.12 23.89
N GLU A 770 11.27 20.37 23.77
CA GLU A 770 12.61 20.90 24.05
C GLU A 770 13.14 21.71 22.86
N PHE A 771 12.76 21.32 21.64
CA PHE A 771 13.10 22.05 20.41
C PHE A 771 12.01 23.08 20.06
N PRO A 772 12.35 24.38 19.95
CA PRO A 772 11.36 25.42 19.68
C PRO A 772 10.91 25.40 18.22
N PRO A 773 9.71 25.95 17.91
CA PRO A 773 9.29 26.16 16.54
C PRO A 773 10.30 26.99 15.76
N THR A 774 10.71 26.50 14.60
CA THR A 774 11.65 27.20 13.71
C THR A 774 11.18 27.12 12.27
N LEU A 775 11.48 28.16 11.49
CA LEU A 775 11.14 28.24 10.07
C LEU A 775 12.39 28.14 9.21
N ASN A 776 12.24 27.53 8.05
CA ASN A 776 13.25 27.53 7.00
C ASN A 776 13.40 28.96 6.44
N GLY A 777 14.65 29.42 6.29
CA GLY A 777 14.99 30.69 5.68
C GLY A 777 15.36 30.59 4.20
N GLU A 778 15.43 31.73 3.53
CA GLU A 778 15.85 31.88 2.12
C GLU A 778 17.22 31.26 1.80
N THR A 779 18.12 31.17 2.78
CA THR A 779 19.48 30.65 2.60
C THR A 779 19.67 29.22 3.10
N THR A 780 18.56 28.57 3.50
CA THR A 780 18.56 27.16 3.93
C THR A 780 19.03 26.30 2.77
N ILE A 781 19.91 25.36 3.04
CA ILE A 781 20.37 24.43 2.01
C ILE A 781 19.18 23.59 1.52
N GLY A 782 19.03 23.45 0.21
CA GLY A 782 17.88 22.77 -0.40
C GLY A 782 16.64 23.66 -0.63
N ALA A 783 16.65 24.92 -0.19
CA ALA A 783 15.49 25.81 -0.26
C ALA A 783 14.90 25.95 -1.67
N ASP A 784 15.74 26.10 -2.68
CA ASP A 784 15.30 26.24 -4.09
C ASP A 784 14.72 24.93 -4.63
N LEU A 785 15.33 23.80 -4.31
CA LEU A 785 14.80 22.49 -4.68
C LEU A 785 13.45 22.23 -3.99
N SER A 786 13.33 22.50 -2.70
CA SER A 786 12.06 22.39 -1.95
C SER A 786 10.99 23.38 -2.41
N ARG A 787 11.30 24.46 -3.13
CA ARG A 787 10.26 25.32 -3.72
C ARG A 787 9.53 24.66 -4.89
N ARG A 788 10.20 23.75 -5.58
CA ARG A 788 9.68 23.04 -6.76
C ARG A 788 9.01 21.71 -6.41
N MET A 789 9.25 21.21 -5.20
CA MET A 789 8.60 20.02 -4.64
C MET A 789 7.10 20.26 -4.37
N ASP A 790 6.28 19.23 -4.60
CA ASP A 790 4.84 19.25 -4.38
C ASP A 790 4.45 18.67 -3.02
N PHE A 791 4.25 19.53 -2.02
CA PHE A 791 3.84 19.11 -0.67
C PHE A 791 2.32 19.05 -0.46
N ARG A 792 1.52 18.95 -1.53
CA ARG A 792 0.06 18.83 -1.43
C ARG A 792 -0.41 17.44 -0.97
N GLY A 793 0.47 16.43 -0.99
CA GLY A 793 0.19 15.07 -0.53
C GLY A 793 1.48 14.33 -0.17
N PRO A 794 1.37 13.19 0.55
CA PRO A 794 2.51 12.32 0.86
C PRO A 794 3.15 11.76 -0.42
N ASP A 795 4.40 11.33 -0.29
CA ASP A 795 5.18 10.59 -1.31
C ASP A 795 5.33 11.23 -2.72
N ARG A 796 4.74 12.39 -2.99
CA ARG A 796 4.92 13.18 -4.22
C ARG A 796 6.35 13.68 -4.46
N ASN A 797 7.25 13.45 -3.51
CA ASN A 797 8.63 13.89 -3.55
C ASN A 797 9.56 12.75 -3.07
N PRO A 798 9.85 11.73 -3.92
CA PRO A 798 10.63 10.55 -3.52
C PRO A 798 12.03 10.90 -2.98
N HIS A 799 12.57 12.04 -3.42
CA HIS A 799 13.89 12.51 -3.00
C HIS A 799 13.89 13.37 -1.74
N LEU A 800 12.74 13.52 -1.08
CA LEU A 800 12.61 14.32 0.14
C LEU A 800 13.56 13.81 1.23
N GLY A 801 13.63 12.49 1.43
CA GLY A 801 14.53 11.89 2.42
C GLY A 801 16.00 12.24 2.20
N GLU A 802 16.49 12.16 0.96
CA GLU A 802 17.88 12.51 0.65
C GLU A 802 18.15 14.01 0.84
N LEU A 803 17.22 14.87 0.40
CA LEU A 803 17.29 16.31 0.63
C LEU A 803 17.41 16.61 2.13
N VAL A 804 16.53 16.04 2.95
CA VAL A 804 16.53 16.25 4.41
C VAL A 804 17.82 15.74 5.04
N ARG A 805 18.38 14.61 4.60
CA ARG A 805 19.69 14.12 5.08
C ARG A 805 20.83 15.06 4.75
N ILE A 806 20.91 15.58 3.52
CA ILE A 806 21.96 16.55 3.13
C ILE A 806 21.82 17.82 3.98
N TYR A 807 20.59 18.29 4.19
CA TYR A 807 20.29 19.42 5.06
C TYR A 807 20.78 19.20 6.49
N ARG A 808 20.42 18.06 7.10
CA ARG A 808 20.83 17.69 8.48
C ARG A 808 22.35 17.60 8.60
N ALA A 809 23.02 16.94 7.66
CA ALA A 809 24.48 16.80 7.67
C ALA A 809 25.21 18.16 7.63
N VAL A 810 24.71 19.12 6.84
CA VAL A 810 25.29 20.47 6.82
C VAL A 810 25.00 21.23 8.10
N ARG A 811 23.77 21.14 8.63
CA ARG A 811 23.37 21.79 9.86
C ARG A 811 24.17 21.30 11.07
N ARG A 812 24.45 20.00 11.15
CA ARG A 812 25.25 19.35 12.20
C ARG A 812 26.76 19.55 12.02
N GLY A 813 27.19 20.08 10.88
CA GLY A 813 28.61 20.30 10.56
C GLY A 813 29.38 19.05 10.15
N GLU A 814 28.67 17.94 9.90
CA GLU A 814 29.22 16.69 9.34
C GLU A 814 29.62 16.88 7.88
N LEU A 815 28.93 17.78 7.18
CA LEU A 815 29.21 18.18 5.81
C LEU A 815 29.45 19.69 5.74
N SER A 816 30.48 20.13 5.01
CA SER A 816 30.65 21.57 4.77
C SER A 816 29.51 22.10 3.88
N ARG A 817 29.14 23.38 4.02
CA ARG A 817 28.09 23.98 3.19
C ARG A 817 28.35 23.81 1.69
N GLU A 818 29.59 24.02 1.26
CA GLU A 818 30.02 23.85 -0.13
C GLU A 818 29.86 22.39 -0.63
N ALA A 819 30.16 21.41 0.23
CA ALA A 819 29.98 20.00 -0.10
C ALA A 819 28.50 19.61 -0.14
N GLY A 820 27.68 20.16 0.77
CA GLY A 820 26.24 20.00 0.73
C GLY A 820 25.61 20.60 -0.52
N GLU A 821 26.00 21.81 -0.90
CA GLU A 821 25.52 22.46 -2.13
C GLU A 821 25.86 21.63 -3.37
N ARG A 822 27.04 21.02 -3.42
CA ARG A 822 27.38 20.06 -4.48
C ARG A 822 26.48 18.82 -4.50
N ARG A 823 26.17 18.25 -3.33
CA ARG A 823 25.26 17.09 -3.25
C ARG A 823 23.84 17.46 -3.65
N MET A 824 23.34 18.62 -3.20
CA MET A 824 22.04 19.14 -3.62
C MET A 824 21.97 19.37 -5.13
N ALA A 825 23.01 19.94 -5.73
CA ALA A 825 23.07 20.13 -7.19
C ALA A 825 23.14 18.79 -7.95
N ALA A 826 23.83 17.78 -7.39
CA ALA A 826 23.86 16.44 -7.97
C ALA A 826 22.49 15.74 -7.89
N LEU A 827 21.79 15.93 -6.77
CA LEU A 827 20.42 15.45 -6.57
C LEU A 827 19.46 16.15 -7.54
N GLU A 828 19.48 17.48 -7.62
CA GLU A 828 18.69 18.28 -8.56
C GLU A 828 18.92 17.83 -10.01
N ALA A 829 20.18 17.66 -10.42
CA ALA A 829 20.50 17.17 -11.75
C ALA A 829 20.02 15.73 -11.98
N ARG A 830 19.88 14.91 -10.94
CA ARG A 830 19.32 13.55 -11.05
C ARG A 830 17.80 13.61 -11.23
N ILE A 831 17.12 14.41 -10.41
CA ILE A 831 15.67 14.69 -10.54
C ILE A 831 15.34 15.20 -11.95
N GLU A 832 16.14 16.13 -12.48
CA GLU A 832 15.97 16.65 -13.85
C GLU A 832 16.19 15.59 -14.94
N ARG A 833 16.96 14.53 -14.68
CA ARG A 833 17.11 13.39 -15.60
C ARG A 833 15.99 12.36 -15.45
N GLU A 834 15.47 12.22 -14.24
CA GLU A 834 14.37 11.30 -13.89
C GLU A 834 13.00 11.84 -14.34
N LEU A 835 12.90 13.15 -14.61
CA LEU A 835 11.71 13.82 -15.15
C LEU A 835 11.92 14.34 -16.60
N PRO A 836 12.15 13.50 -17.63
CA PRO A 836 12.13 14.01 -18.99
C PRO A 836 10.68 14.38 -19.36
N GLU A 837 10.43 15.68 -19.52
CA GLU A 837 9.20 16.29 -20.09
C GLU A 837 8.02 16.53 -19.15
N ALA A 838 8.26 16.92 -17.90
CA ALA A 838 7.18 17.45 -17.06
C ALA A 838 7.16 18.98 -16.95
N LEU A 839 8.11 19.75 -17.50
CA LEU A 839 8.09 21.22 -17.34
C LEU A 839 8.46 21.98 -18.62
N ASP A 840 7.60 22.92 -19.03
CA ASP A 840 7.87 23.83 -20.13
C ASP A 840 9.03 24.82 -19.82
N ALA A 841 9.46 25.58 -20.84
CA ALA A 841 10.56 26.55 -20.71
C ALA A 841 10.33 27.66 -19.65
N ASP A 842 9.11 27.78 -19.12
CA ASP A 842 8.72 28.72 -18.08
C ASP A 842 8.57 28.06 -16.69
N GLY A 843 8.89 26.75 -16.56
CA GLY A 843 8.83 26.00 -15.31
C GLY A 843 7.41 25.67 -14.85
N ARG A 844 6.46 25.57 -15.79
CA ARG A 844 5.11 25.02 -15.56
C ARG A 844 5.06 23.58 -15.99
N LEU A 845 4.14 22.80 -15.41
CA LEU A 845 3.85 21.45 -15.87
C LEU A 845 3.60 21.48 -17.39
N ASP A 846 4.40 20.73 -18.15
CA ASP A 846 4.19 20.54 -19.58
C ASP A 846 2.96 19.65 -19.74
N GLU A 847 1.79 20.27 -19.89
CA GLU A 847 0.55 19.58 -20.23
C GLU A 847 0.63 19.13 -21.70
N GLY A 848 1.50 18.15 -21.99
CA GLY A 848 1.63 17.47 -23.27
C GLY A 848 1.89 18.38 -24.46
N GLY A 849 3.04 18.21 -25.10
CA GLY A 849 3.30 18.71 -26.45
C GLY A 849 2.32 18.13 -27.48
N ARG A 850 1.09 18.65 -27.55
CA ARG A 850 0.23 18.59 -28.74
C ARG A 850 0.24 19.98 -29.37
N ASP A 851 0.79 20.04 -30.58
CA ASP A 851 0.94 21.24 -31.41
C ASP A 851 -0.20 22.25 -31.22
N ARG A 852 0.12 23.40 -30.60
CA ARG A 852 -0.75 24.59 -30.54
C ARG A 852 -0.90 25.31 -31.89
N ASP A 853 -0.50 24.68 -32.98
CA ASP A 853 -0.51 25.31 -34.31
C ASP A 853 -1.77 25.03 -35.14
N GLU A 854 -2.70 24.16 -34.70
CA GLU A 854 -3.93 23.86 -35.45
C GLU A 854 -5.23 24.50 -34.90
N ALA A 855 -5.17 25.28 -33.82
CA ALA A 855 -6.37 25.88 -33.21
C ALA A 855 -6.94 27.09 -33.98
N PHE A 856 -6.22 27.63 -34.98
CA PHE A 856 -6.64 28.83 -35.72
C PHE A 856 -6.73 28.59 -37.24
N ASP A 857 -7.79 29.09 -37.87
CA ASP A 857 -7.86 29.14 -39.34
C ASP A 857 -6.83 30.16 -39.90
N GLU A 858 -6.59 30.17 -41.23
CA GLU A 858 -5.70 31.15 -41.90
C GLU A 858 -6.12 32.63 -41.67
N ALA A 859 -7.25 32.88 -40.99
CA ALA A 859 -7.76 34.19 -40.61
C ALA A 859 -7.66 34.48 -39.09
N GLY A 860 -7.05 33.60 -38.28
CA GLY A 860 -6.79 33.82 -36.86
C GLY A 860 -8.02 33.68 -35.96
N ARG A 861 -9.00 32.84 -36.31
CA ARG A 861 -10.13 32.50 -35.42
C ARG A 861 -10.03 31.08 -34.86
N GLU A 862 -10.29 30.97 -33.56
CA GLU A 862 -10.30 29.74 -32.78
C GLU A 862 -11.39 28.79 -33.30
N ARG A 863 -11.05 27.52 -33.57
CA ARG A 863 -12.05 26.49 -33.90
C ARG A 863 -12.63 25.92 -32.60
N ASP A 864 -13.95 25.97 -32.44
CA ASP A 864 -14.66 25.17 -31.44
C ASP A 864 -14.42 23.68 -31.72
N VAL A 865 -13.60 23.04 -30.88
CA VAL A 865 -13.43 21.58 -30.86
C VAL A 865 -14.01 21.04 -29.56
N ASP A 866 -15.34 21.03 -29.46
CA ASP A 866 -16.05 20.19 -28.49
C ASP A 866 -15.83 18.72 -28.92
N GLY A 867 -15.05 17.95 -28.15
CA GLY A 867 -15.06 16.49 -28.23
C GLY A 867 -13.73 15.75 -28.38
N ALA A 868 -12.65 16.20 -27.73
CA ALA A 868 -11.47 15.35 -27.51
C ALA A 868 -11.29 15.17 -25.99
N PHE A 869 -11.43 13.92 -25.54
CA PHE A 869 -11.25 13.50 -24.15
C PHE A 869 -9.77 13.62 -23.77
N ASP A 870 -9.53 14.25 -22.62
CA ASP A 870 -8.22 14.45 -22.02
C ASP A 870 -8.36 13.98 -20.57
N GLU A 871 -7.90 12.76 -20.32
CA GLU A 871 -8.09 12.06 -19.05
C GLU A 871 -7.14 12.57 -17.94
N SER A 872 -6.02 13.22 -18.29
CA SER A 872 -5.17 13.92 -17.33
C SER A 872 -5.90 15.11 -16.68
N LEU A 873 -6.71 15.79 -17.48
CA LEU A 873 -7.68 16.77 -17.01
C LEU A 873 -8.86 16.09 -16.34
N GLU A 874 -9.24 14.86 -16.69
CA GLU A 874 -10.34 14.15 -16.07
C GLU A 874 -10.03 13.65 -14.66
N ASP A 875 -8.77 13.36 -14.32
CA ASP A 875 -8.31 12.98 -12.98
C ASP A 875 -8.10 14.19 -12.06
N ALA A 876 -7.56 15.30 -12.59
CA ALA A 876 -7.63 16.59 -11.91
C ALA A 876 -9.09 17.02 -11.73
N ARG A 877 -9.95 16.77 -12.72
CA ARG A 877 -11.40 16.92 -12.61
C ARG A 877 -12.04 15.83 -11.78
N GLU A 878 -11.41 14.70 -11.46
CA GLU A 878 -11.97 13.63 -10.63
C GLU A 878 -11.78 14.01 -9.19
N PHE A 879 -10.57 14.43 -8.81
CA PHE A 879 -10.33 15.10 -7.54
C PHE A 879 -11.20 16.36 -7.42
N ASP A 880 -11.30 17.23 -8.44
CA ASP A 880 -12.20 18.38 -8.40
C ASP A 880 -13.69 18.00 -8.48
N ARG A 881 -14.07 16.87 -9.09
CA ARG A 881 -15.45 16.33 -9.15
C ARG A 881 -15.83 15.79 -7.80
N ASP A 882 -14.95 15.07 -7.14
CA ASP A 882 -15.10 14.45 -5.83
C ASP A 882 -15.02 15.49 -4.74
N TRP A 883 -14.16 16.49 -4.90
CA TRP A 883 -14.17 17.70 -4.10
C TRP A 883 -15.46 18.49 -4.31
N ALA A 884 -15.91 18.68 -5.55
CA ALA A 884 -17.20 19.31 -5.81
C ALA A 884 -18.39 18.43 -5.36
N HIS A 885 -18.26 17.11 -5.37
CA HIS A 885 -19.25 16.14 -4.87
C HIS A 885 -19.32 16.24 -3.36
N TYR A 886 -18.19 16.22 -2.68
CA TYR A 886 -18.06 16.47 -1.25
C TYR A 886 -18.62 17.84 -0.90
N GLN A 887 -18.28 18.91 -1.63
CA GLN A 887 -18.86 20.24 -1.41
C GLN A 887 -20.38 20.23 -1.63
N ARG A 888 -20.91 19.53 -2.65
CA ARG A 888 -22.35 19.39 -2.89
C ARG A 888 -23.04 18.59 -1.78
N TRP A 889 -22.47 17.46 -1.37
CA TRP A 889 -22.93 16.62 -0.27
C TRP A 889 -22.91 17.38 1.05
N TYR A 890 -21.81 18.09 1.36
CA TYR A 890 -21.60 18.88 2.56
C TYR A 890 -22.58 20.06 2.60
N ARG A 891 -22.77 20.79 1.50
CA ARG A 891 -23.80 21.84 1.37
C ARG A 891 -25.21 21.28 1.57
N ALA A 892 -25.52 20.14 0.94
CA ALA A 892 -26.82 19.49 1.06
C ALA A 892 -27.10 19.00 2.49
N ARG A 893 -26.07 18.54 3.21
CA ARG A 893 -26.17 17.97 4.56
C ARG A 893 -26.14 19.02 5.67
N PHE A 894 -25.33 20.06 5.53
CA PHE A 894 -25.02 21.01 6.62
C PHE A 894 -25.41 22.47 6.32
N GLY A 895 -25.95 22.76 5.13
CA GLY A 895 -26.48 24.10 4.79
C GLY A 895 -25.44 25.22 4.73
N ARG A 896 -24.15 24.89 4.65
CA ARG A 896 -23.01 25.81 4.59
C ARG A 896 -21.90 25.25 3.71
N GLU A 897 -21.02 26.11 3.21
CA GLU A 897 -19.80 25.69 2.51
C GLU A 897 -18.87 24.92 3.48
N PRO A 898 -18.07 23.96 2.97
CA PRO A 898 -17.05 23.33 3.79
C PRO A 898 -16.06 24.38 4.33
N PRO A 899 -15.58 24.24 5.58
CA PRO A 899 -14.79 25.26 6.25
C PRO A 899 -13.36 25.43 5.71
N PHE A 900 -13.00 24.76 4.61
CA PHE A 900 -11.68 24.77 4.02
C PHE A 900 -11.77 25.01 2.52
N ALA A 901 -10.92 25.93 2.03
CA ALA A 901 -10.57 26.06 0.63
C ALA A 901 -9.12 25.58 0.48
N LEU A 902 -8.83 24.74 -0.51
CA LEU A 902 -7.46 24.37 -0.90
C LEU A 902 -6.78 25.58 -1.57
N THR A 903 -6.65 26.71 -0.85
CA THR A 903 -6.03 27.92 -1.36
C THR A 903 -4.51 27.82 -1.18
N GLY A 904 -3.87 27.15 -2.14
CA GLY A 904 -2.42 27.16 -2.33
C GLY A 904 -1.99 27.42 -3.77
N ALA A 905 -2.92 27.40 -4.75
CA ALA A 905 -2.62 27.83 -6.10
C ALA A 905 -2.45 29.35 -6.14
N PRO A 906 -1.38 29.91 -6.72
CA PRO A 906 -1.42 31.31 -7.12
C PRO A 906 -2.61 31.47 -8.08
N GLU A 907 -3.49 32.44 -7.79
CA GLU A 907 -4.59 32.73 -8.72
C GLU A 907 -4.02 32.97 -10.13
N PRO A 908 -4.59 32.36 -11.17
CA PRO A 908 -4.23 32.67 -12.54
C PRO A 908 -4.63 34.13 -12.79
N ARG A 909 -3.66 34.98 -13.12
CA ARG A 909 -3.92 36.30 -13.68
C ARG A 909 -3.95 36.24 -15.19
#